data_AF-A0A3C1QSZ7-F1
#
_entry.id   AF-A0A3C1QSZ7-F1
#
_cell.length_a   1.000
_cell.length_b   1.000
_cell.length_c   1.000
_cell.angle_alpha   90.00
_cell.angle_beta   90.00
_cell.angle_gamma   90.00
#
_symmetry.space_group_name_H-M   'P 1'
#
loop_
_entity.id
_entity.type
_entity.pdbx_description
1 polymer ?
#
loop_
_entity_poly.entity_id
_entity_poly.type
_entity_poly.pdbx_seq_one_letter_code
_entity_poly.pdbx_strand_id
1 'polypeptide(L)'
;MRVARWALLAIGVLGFFLVLTAYVVYRALFGGSDPMFVTIEKTDVRQPPPPSIVLTDDDPSTHRPEFDPERIDSRPVGEWQVNASAAVIRIDSPMIRGDFEPELLRLYPSYAAAVEGNRSSRRIVLPSANLIDGVGKQIDDGLYAAIERAMLRDEAGNLAGTIAWVRRVQEALPSDSVARAYLQGARELAGDPATDDPALRSATDRHLQRFERAPLSTPAGFYTWNAELERCWRAFRYLQTALEEELEPVAREIAAVLASNAELADQAADIHGFYSLLSNPGTDLTPNDLIGAENETLKEIAARLQREATVTILPRSTSRETELFERLFPLGVPEGVDMMSELIRRIRSGEVDLTPAAGEGWYQHQAFALETLLDADRAQEADKLVLTAAYKRRLIEAFKALITKRRETHMRSMKTAEAMAAAPPPPESIAPRLRLEPAATYYLRTARAYRFVELLLASQLGDEALGRLKGLSADGERERSLRDELAAIVERSYGFYLVSCEDIGMAPALADDEGVDIAAAKQSALDWIANWQSDADLAIDTRVVVPVYVDPFAGKMRLWGTIGIRMAKLDASYVVGPKIRPADGSGDWIDVERYQLDGSEYLIPVDEFVEFEYPGTQIPTRDRFRAICDETGDRETFLQRFR
;
A
#
# COMPACT_ATOMS: atom_id res chain seq x y z
N MET A 1 -71.36 -32.60 -61.28
CA MET A 1 -70.45 -31.46 -60.94
C MET A 1 -70.56 -30.96 -59.50
N ARG A 2 -71.73 -30.54 -58.96
CA ARG A 2 -71.80 -29.94 -57.60
C ARG A 2 -71.20 -30.80 -56.47
N VAL A 3 -71.47 -32.11 -56.45
CA VAL A 3 -70.97 -33.04 -55.40
C VAL A 3 -69.44 -33.10 -55.33
N ALA A 4 -68.77 -33.14 -56.49
CA ALA A 4 -67.29 -33.22 -56.55
C ALA A 4 -66.59 -31.98 -55.97
N ARG A 5 -67.20 -30.78 -56.09
CA ARG A 5 -66.69 -29.57 -55.43
C ARG A 5 -66.79 -29.66 -53.90
N TRP A 6 -67.88 -30.19 -53.36
CA TRP A 6 -68.01 -30.38 -51.91
C TRP A 6 -67.05 -31.45 -51.37
N ALA A 7 -66.82 -32.54 -52.10
CA ALA A 7 -65.82 -33.54 -51.73
C ALA A 7 -64.40 -32.95 -51.67
N LEU A 8 -63.98 -32.19 -52.69
CA LEU A 8 -62.68 -31.50 -52.71
C LEU A 8 -62.56 -30.45 -51.60
N LEU A 9 -63.64 -29.70 -51.31
CA LEU A 9 -63.64 -28.73 -50.21
C LEU A 9 -63.51 -29.44 -48.84
N ALA A 10 -64.23 -30.54 -48.63
CA ALA A 10 -64.15 -31.33 -47.40
C ALA A 10 -62.76 -31.95 -47.19
N ILE A 11 -62.13 -32.48 -48.25
CA ILE A 11 -60.75 -32.99 -48.20
C ILE A 11 -59.76 -31.85 -47.88
N GLY A 12 -59.93 -30.68 -48.49
CA GLY A 12 -59.10 -29.50 -48.19
C GLY A 12 -59.24 -29.02 -46.75
N VAL A 13 -60.46 -28.96 -46.21
CA VAL A 13 -60.72 -28.59 -44.80
C VAL A 13 -60.18 -29.66 -43.85
N LEU A 14 -60.38 -30.95 -44.12
CA LEU A 14 -59.85 -32.03 -43.28
C LEU A 14 -58.31 -32.05 -43.28
N GLY A 15 -57.69 -31.83 -44.43
CA GLY A 15 -56.24 -31.68 -44.57
C GLY A 15 -55.71 -30.46 -43.80
N PHE A 16 -56.39 -29.31 -43.88
CA PHE A 16 -56.04 -28.12 -43.10
C PHE A 16 -56.13 -28.39 -41.59
N PHE A 17 -57.21 -29.02 -41.10
CA PHE A 17 -57.32 -29.40 -39.69
C PHE A 17 -56.29 -30.44 -39.26
N LEU A 18 -55.91 -31.40 -40.11
CA LEU A 18 -54.82 -32.34 -39.83
C LEU A 18 -53.47 -31.63 -39.70
N VAL A 19 -53.13 -30.72 -40.62
CA VAL A 19 -51.89 -29.93 -40.57
C VAL A 19 -51.89 -29.00 -39.34
N LEU A 20 -53.01 -28.34 -39.04
CA LEU A 20 -53.14 -27.47 -37.87
C LEU A 20 -53.03 -28.26 -36.55
N THR A 21 -53.64 -29.45 -36.48
CA THR A 21 -53.55 -30.33 -35.31
C THR A 21 -52.14 -30.87 -35.15
N ALA A 22 -51.47 -31.28 -36.23
CA ALA A 22 -50.08 -31.72 -36.21
C ALA A 22 -49.14 -30.58 -35.77
N TYR A 23 -49.38 -29.34 -36.21
CA TYR A 23 -48.63 -28.15 -35.78
C TYR A 23 -48.85 -27.82 -34.30
N VAL A 24 -50.08 -27.91 -33.80
CA VAL A 24 -50.40 -27.73 -32.37
C VAL A 24 -49.77 -28.83 -31.51
N VAL A 25 -49.85 -30.10 -31.93
CA VAL A 25 -49.20 -31.23 -31.24
C VAL A 25 -47.67 -31.08 -31.29
N TYR A 26 -47.10 -30.62 -32.40
CA TYR A 26 -45.67 -30.31 -32.49
C TYR A 26 -45.25 -29.17 -31.54
N ARG A 27 -46.01 -28.07 -31.48
CA ARG A 27 -45.77 -26.99 -30.50
C ARG A 27 -46.01 -27.44 -29.06
N ALA A 28 -46.88 -28.42 -28.80
CA ALA A 28 -47.09 -28.97 -27.46
C ALA A 28 -46.00 -29.95 -27.01
N LEU A 29 -45.44 -30.75 -27.93
CA LEU A 29 -44.40 -31.75 -27.64
C LEU A 29 -42.97 -31.21 -27.75
N PHE A 30 -42.73 -30.21 -28.60
CA PHE A 30 -41.39 -29.67 -28.91
C PHE A 30 -41.29 -28.14 -28.78
N GLY A 31 -42.42 -27.43 -28.63
CA GLY A 31 -42.44 -25.96 -28.51
C GLY A 31 -42.15 -25.42 -27.10
N GLY A 32 -41.75 -26.28 -26.15
CA GLY A 32 -41.24 -25.86 -24.84
C GLY A 32 -39.84 -25.25 -24.88
N SER A 33 -39.09 -25.43 -25.97
CA SER A 33 -37.78 -24.80 -26.22
C SER A 33 -37.88 -23.81 -27.37
N ASP A 34 -38.34 -22.59 -27.08
CA ASP A 34 -38.35 -21.49 -28.05
C ASP A 34 -36.93 -20.90 -28.15
N PRO A 35 -36.24 -20.97 -29.31
CA PRO A 35 -34.83 -20.60 -29.44
C PRO A 35 -34.56 -19.08 -29.29
N MET A 36 -35.61 -18.29 -29.10
CA MET A 36 -35.56 -16.86 -28.79
C MET A 36 -35.43 -16.54 -27.29
N PHE A 37 -35.66 -17.51 -26.40
CA PHE A 37 -35.45 -17.34 -24.96
C PHE A 37 -34.17 -18.04 -24.51
N VAL A 38 -33.09 -17.27 -24.45
CA VAL A 38 -31.94 -17.68 -23.63
C VAL A 38 -32.37 -17.60 -22.17
N THR A 39 -32.65 -18.76 -21.57
CA THR A 39 -32.79 -18.87 -20.12
C THR A 39 -31.41 -18.65 -19.50
N ILE A 40 -31.06 -17.37 -19.30
CA ILE A 40 -29.93 -17.00 -18.45
C ILE A 40 -30.33 -17.42 -17.04
N GLU A 41 -29.75 -18.50 -16.52
CA GLU A 41 -29.73 -18.76 -15.09
C GLU A 41 -28.94 -17.64 -14.42
N LYS A 42 -29.63 -16.55 -14.07
CA LYS A 42 -29.11 -15.60 -13.11
C LYS A 42 -28.89 -16.36 -11.81
N THR A 43 -27.64 -16.69 -11.52
CA THR A 43 -27.24 -17.12 -10.20
C THR A 43 -27.78 -16.10 -9.21
N ASP A 44 -28.54 -16.57 -8.22
CA ASP A 44 -29.19 -15.68 -7.25
C ASP A 44 -28.09 -14.89 -6.54
N VAL A 45 -28.01 -13.58 -6.79
CA VAL A 45 -26.83 -12.76 -6.47
C VAL A 45 -26.82 -12.47 -4.98
N ARG A 46 -26.39 -13.48 -4.21
CA ARG A 46 -26.18 -13.39 -2.78
C ARG A 46 -25.17 -12.28 -2.53
N GLN A 47 -25.66 -11.21 -1.91
CA GLN A 47 -24.76 -10.23 -1.31
C GLN A 47 -23.78 -10.99 -0.40
N PRO A 48 -22.48 -10.64 -0.39
CA PRO A 48 -21.57 -11.18 0.61
C PRO A 48 -22.16 -10.90 2.00
N PRO A 49 -21.96 -11.80 2.99
CA PRO A 49 -22.56 -11.68 4.31
C PRO A 49 -22.29 -10.27 4.88
N PRO A 50 -23.27 -9.67 5.58
CA PRO A 50 -23.21 -8.27 5.96
C PRO A 50 -21.91 -8.00 6.74
N PRO A 51 -21.10 -7.01 6.31
CA PRO A 51 -19.83 -6.73 6.94
C PRO A 51 -20.01 -6.35 8.42
N SER A 52 -18.95 -6.59 9.21
CA SER A 52 -18.80 -6.14 10.60
C SER A 52 -19.04 -4.63 10.79
N ILE A 53 -18.89 -3.85 9.71
CA ILE A 53 -19.06 -2.40 9.65
C ILE A 53 -20.19 -2.08 8.67
N VAL A 54 -21.29 -1.50 9.15
CA VAL A 54 -22.36 -0.97 8.29
C VAL A 54 -21.87 0.29 7.58
N LEU A 55 -22.11 0.36 6.26
CA LEU A 55 -21.77 1.51 5.41
C LEU A 55 -23.02 1.98 4.66
N THR A 56 -23.16 3.29 4.49
CA THR A 56 -24.24 3.95 3.76
C THR A 56 -23.68 4.85 2.66
N ASP A 57 -24.48 5.09 1.63
CA ASP A 57 -24.23 6.18 0.67
C ASP A 57 -24.31 7.54 1.39
N ASP A 58 -23.54 8.52 0.92
CA ASP A 58 -23.60 9.90 1.42
C ASP A 58 -24.87 10.64 0.99
N ASP A 59 -25.38 11.53 1.83
CA ASP A 59 -26.47 12.45 1.46
C ASP A 59 -25.92 13.56 0.56
N PRO A 60 -26.35 13.67 -0.72
CA PRO A 60 -25.88 14.75 -1.58
C PRO A 60 -26.34 16.14 -1.12
N SER A 61 -27.29 16.25 -0.18
CA SER A 61 -27.86 17.54 0.27
C SER A 61 -26.94 18.36 1.18
N THR A 62 -25.96 17.71 1.82
CA THR A 62 -24.96 18.34 2.72
C THR A 62 -23.82 19.00 1.96
N HIS A 63 -23.54 18.57 0.73
CA HIS A 63 -22.37 18.97 -0.06
C HIS A 63 -22.64 20.29 -0.81
N ARG A 64 -22.00 21.39 -0.36
CA ARG A 64 -22.28 22.75 -0.87
C ARG A 64 -21.01 23.62 -1.01
N PRO A 65 -20.03 23.21 -1.84
CA PRO A 65 -18.83 24.00 -2.06
C PRO A 65 -19.17 25.33 -2.78
N GLU A 66 -18.46 26.41 -2.40
CA GLU A 66 -18.67 27.74 -2.98
C GLU A 66 -18.09 27.85 -4.40
N PHE A 67 -18.62 28.82 -5.19
CA PHE A 67 -18.14 29.07 -6.54
C PHE A 67 -16.94 30.02 -6.54
N ASP A 68 -15.78 29.51 -6.93
CA ASP A 68 -14.54 30.24 -7.14
C ASP A 68 -14.35 30.46 -8.65
N PRO A 69 -14.49 31.70 -9.18
CA PRO A 69 -14.41 31.99 -10.62
C PRO A 69 -13.00 31.82 -11.21
N GLU A 70 -11.95 31.73 -10.39
CA GLU A 70 -10.56 31.54 -10.82
C GLU A 70 -10.19 30.06 -10.96
N ARG A 71 -11.02 29.15 -10.42
CA ARG A 71 -10.83 27.67 -10.41
C ARG A 71 -11.12 27.00 -11.75
N ILE A 72 -10.41 27.40 -12.79
CA ILE A 72 -10.56 26.90 -14.17
C ILE A 72 -9.77 25.60 -14.36
N ASP A 73 -10.40 24.55 -14.89
CA ASP A 73 -9.73 23.32 -15.31
C ASP A 73 -8.86 23.60 -16.55
N SER A 74 -7.55 23.33 -16.49
CA SER A 74 -6.63 23.63 -17.59
C SER A 74 -6.87 22.80 -18.86
N ARG A 75 -7.78 21.82 -18.82
CA ARG A 75 -8.20 21.03 -19.99
C ARG A 75 -9.46 21.67 -20.60
N PRO A 76 -9.43 22.22 -21.82
CA PRO A 76 -10.65 22.74 -22.45
C PRO A 76 -11.66 21.60 -22.72
N VAL A 77 -12.94 21.95 -22.88
CA VAL A 77 -13.97 21.06 -23.47
C VAL A 77 -14.50 21.74 -24.72
N GLY A 78 -13.92 21.40 -25.86
CA GLY A 78 -14.09 22.17 -27.09
C GLY A 78 -13.66 23.64 -26.88
N GLU A 79 -14.51 24.57 -27.28
CA GLU A 79 -14.31 26.02 -27.13
C GLU A 79 -14.65 26.55 -25.73
N TRP A 80 -14.69 25.70 -24.69
CA TRP A 80 -15.17 26.07 -23.35
C TRP A 80 -14.16 25.78 -22.24
N GLN A 81 -14.02 26.76 -21.35
CA GLN A 81 -13.45 26.59 -20.03
C GLN A 81 -14.52 25.95 -19.12
N VAL A 82 -14.10 25.00 -18.30
CA VAL A 82 -14.94 24.35 -17.28
C VAL A 82 -14.44 24.78 -15.90
N ASN A 83 -15.37 25.06 -15.00
CA ASN A 83 -15.08 25.38 -13.61
C ASN A 83 -15.92 24.50 -12.69
N ALA A 84 -15.24 23.65 -11.93
CA ALA A 84 -15.82 22.65 -11.05
C ALA A 84 -15.81 23.06 -9.57
N SER A 85 -15.52 24.31 -9.22
CA SER A 85 -15.46 24.78 -7.81
C SER A 85 -16.74 24.51 -7.03
N ALA A 86 -17.90 24.88 -7.59
CA ALA A 86 -19.22 24.60 -7.01
C ALA A 86 -19.80 23.21 -7.41
N ALA A 87 -19.09 22.43 -8.23
CA ALA A 87 -19.56 21.12 -8.66
C ALA A 87 -19.39 20.07 -7.54
N VAL A 88 -20.21 19.02 -7.58
CA VAL A 88 -20.15 17.87 -6.67
C VAL A 88 -20.23 16.61 -7.50
N ILE A 89 -19.26 15.70 -7.33
CA ILE A 89 -19.14 14.48 -8.13
C ILE A 89 -19.56 13.29 -7.26
N ARG A 90 -20.48 12.46 -7.75
CA ARG A 90 -20.75 11.14 -7.18
C ARG A 90 -19.73 10.14 -7.72
N ILE A 91 -19.13 9.37 -6.83
CA ILE A 91 -18.23 8.27 -7.15
C ILE A 91 -18.84 6.94 -6.69
N ASP A 92 -18.92 5.96 -7.60
CA ASP A 92 -19.36 4.59 -7.32
C ASP A 92 -18.32 3.56 -7.77
N SER A 93 -18.41 2.34 -7.22
CA SER A 93 -17.62 1.17 -7.62
C SER A 93 -18.59 0.00 -7.84
N PRO A 94 -19.30 -0.04 -8.99
CA PRO A 94 -20.35 -1.03 -9.21
C PRO A 94 -19.85 -2.46 -9.11
N MET A 95 -20.65 -3.34 -8.53
CA MET A 95 -20.34 -4.76 -8.39
C MET A 95 -20.03 -5.40 -9.76
N ILE A 96 -18.96 -6.20 -9.80
CA ILE A 96 -18.60 -7.02 -10.97
C ILE A 96 -19.62 -8.15 -11.09
N ARG A 97 -20.18 -8.32 -12.29
CA ARG A 97 -21.12 -9.42 -12.59
C ARG A 97 -20.34 -10.58 -13.20
N GLY A 98 -19.95 -11.58 -12.40
CA GLY A 98 -19.08 -12.67 -12.86
C GLY A 98 -19.61 -13.51 -14.02
N ASP A 99 -20.92 -13.44 -14.29
CA ASP A 99 -21.62 -14.03 -15.44
C ASP A 99 -21.50 -13.20 -16.74
N PHE A 100 -21.15 -11.92 -16.65
CA PHE A 100 -21.03 -10.99 -17.79
C PHE A 100 -19.66 -10.31 -17.94
N GLU A 101 -18.89 -10.24 -16.85
CA GLU A 101 -17.60 -9.55 -16.71
C GLU A 101 -16.55 -10.44 -15.99
N PRO A 102 -16.40 -11.74 -16.33
CA PRO A 102 -15.52 -12.69 -15.61
C PRO A 102 -14.03 -12.29 -15.67
N GLU A 103 -13.60 -11.57 -16.72
CA GLU A 103 -12.24 -11.05 -16.86
C GLU A 103 -11.84 -10.09 -15.73
N LEU A 104 -12.80 -9.36 -15.15
CA LEU A 104 -12.55 -8.45 -14.02
C LEU A 104 -12.38 -9.19 -12.67
N LEU A 105 -12.80 -10.47 -12.58
CA LEU A 105 -12.59 -11.31 -11.40
C LEU A 105 -11.22 -11.99 -11.37
N ARG A 106 -10.48 -11.99 -12.48
CA ARG A 106 -9.18 -12.65 -12.58
C ARG A 106 -8.12 -11.91 -11.77
N LEU A 107 -7.32 -12.66 -11.02
CA LEU A 107 -6.10 -12.18 -10.38
C LEU A 107 -4.91 -12.24 -11.34
N TYR A 108 -4.06 -11.21 -11.26
CA TYR A 108 -2.83 -11.04 -12.03
C TYR A 108 -1.65 -10.77 -11.09
N PRO A 109 -0.41 -11.16 -11.44
CA PRO A 109 0.74 -11.01 -10.56
C PRO A 109 1.20 -9.56 -10.37
N SER A 110 0.95 -8.68 -11.34
CA SER A 110 1.41 -7.28 -11.35
C SER A 110 0.41 -6.35 -12.03
N TYR A 111 0.56 -5.04 -11.81
CA TYR A 111 -0.31 -4.03 -12.38
C TYR A 111 -0.26 -4.01 -13.91
N ALA A 112 0.94 -4.09 -14.49
CA ALA A 112 1.11 -4.15 -15.94
C ALA A 112 0.39 -5.38 -16.54
N ALA A 113 0.45 -6.54 -15.86
CA ALA A 113 -0.25 -7.75 -16.30
C ALA A 113 -1.78 -7.62 -16.24
N ALA A 114 -2.32 -6.96 -15.21
CA ALA A 114 -3.77 -6.70 -15.10
C ALA A 114 -4.26 -5.75 -16.20
N VAL A 115 -3.49 -4.69 -16.48
CA VAL A 115 -3.82 -3.66 -17.48
C VAL A 115 -3.72 -4.23 -18.90
N GLU A 116 -2.66 -4.98 -19.22
CA GLU A 116 -2.53 -5.69 -20.50
C GLU A 116 -3.68 -6.69 -20.68
N GLY A 117 -3.97 -7.48 -19.64
CA GLY A 117 -5.05 -8.47 -19.64
C GLY A 117 -6.45 -7.91 -19.86
N ASN A 118 -6.65 -6.59 -19.67
CA ASN A 118 -7.93 -5.90 -19.83
C ASN A 118 -7.94 -4.86 -20.96
N ARG A 119 -6.86 -4.74 -21.76
CA ARG A 119 -6.74 -3.81 -22.89
C ARG A 119 -7.85 -3.97 -23.94
N SER A 120 -8.43 -5.18 -24.06
CA SER A 120 -9.54 -5.48 -24.97
C SER A 120 -10.90 -4.88 -24.56
N SER A 121 -11.07 -4.47 -23.29
CA SER A 121 -12.34 -4.02 -22.71
C SER A 121 -12.88 -2.71 -23.29
N ARG A 122 -12.05 -1.92 -23.98
CA ARG A 122 -12.31 -0.55 -24.47
C ARG A 122 -12.67 0.50 -23.40
N ARG A 123 -12.74 0.14 -22.12
CA ARG A 123 -12.89 1.09 -21.01
C ARG A 123 -11.57 1.85 -20.79
N ILE A 124 -11.66 3.10 -20.33
CA ILE A 124 -10.48 3.88 -19.96
C ILE A 124 -9.92 3.31 -18.66
N VAL A 125 -8.62 3.03 -18.61
CA VAL A 125 -7.93 2.59 -17.38
C VAL A 125 -7.22 3.78 -16.75
N LEU A 126 -7.54 4.08 -15.49
CA LEU A 126 -6.88 5.14 -14.72
C LEU A 126 -5.83 4.57 -13.74
N PRO A 127 -4.77 5.34 -13.43
CA PRO A 127 -3.98 5.13 -12.21
C PRO A 127 -4.87 5.20 -10.97
N SER A 128 -4.90 4.11 -10.22
CA SER A 128 -5.56 4.03 -8.91
C SER A 128 -4.66 4.52 -7.79
N ALA A 129 -5.23 4.77 -6.61
CA ALA A 129 -4.44 4.97 -5.39
C ALA A 129 -3.56 3.74 -5.11
N ASN A 130 -4.10 2.53 -5.33
CA ASN A 130 -3.36 1.26 -5.26
C ASN A 130 -2.18 1.19 -6.23
N LEU A 131 -2.34 1.64 -7.49
CA LEU A 131 -1.28 1.57 -8.50
C LEU A 131 -0.21 2.63 -8.28
N ILE A 132 -0.59 3.83 -7.86
CA ILE A 132 0.36 4.90 -7.49
C ILE A 132 1.13 4.51 -6.23
N ASP A 133 0.50 3.82 -5.26
CA ASP A 133 1.20 3.17 -4.15
C ASP A 133 2.04 1.97 -4.61
N GLY A 134 1.57 1.17 -5.57
CA GLY A 134 2.26 -0.04 -6.02
C GLY A 134 3.51 0.21 -6.86
N VAL A 135 3.48 1.21 -7.75
CA VAL A 135 4.69 1.85 -8.25
C VAL A 135 5.44 2.42 -7.07
N GLY A 136 4.75 3.22 -6.25
CA GLY A 136 5.22 3.83 -5.01
C GLY A 136 5.93 2.90 -4.03
N LYS A 137 5.76 1.58 -4.18
CA LYS A 137 6.30 0.44 -3.44
C LYS A 137 7.55 -0.15 -4.07
N GLN A 138 7.80 0.02 -5.36
CA GLN A 138 9.14 -0.23 -5.93
C GLN A 138 9.99 1.03 -5.88
N ILE A 139 9.29 2.17 -5.98
CA ILE A 139 9.64 3.43 -5.34
C ILE A 139 9.51 3.33 -3.78
N ASP A 140 9.24 2.16 -3.19
CA ASP A 140 9.38 1.91 -1.74
C ASP A 140 9.94 0.49 -1.49
N ASP A 141 11.03 0.10 -2.16
CA ASP A 141 11.83 -1.10 -1.84
C ASP A 141 13.36 -0.78 -1.87
N GLY A 142 13.81 0.12 -2.76
CA GLY A 142 15.21 0.28 -3.13
C GLY A 142 16.12 1.07 -2.19
N LEU A 143 15.61 2.10 -1.52
CA LEU A 143 16.44 3.06 -0.78
C LEU A 143 16.66 2.71 0.72
N TYR A 144 15.81 1.89 1.36
CA TYR A 144 16.24 1.17 2.58
C TYR A 144 17.32 0.15 2.21
N ALA A 145 17.12 -0.64 1.14
CA ALA A 145 18.12 -1.59 0.67
C ALA A 145 19.48 -0.91 0.38
N ALA A 146 19.47 0.33 -0.12
CA ALA A 146 20.66 1.15 -0.31
C ALA A 146 21.28 1.65 1.01
N ILE A 147 20.48 2.19 1.93
CA ILE A 147 20.98 2.75 3.20
C ILE A 147 21.40 1.68 4.19
N GLU A 148 20.66 0.58 4.34
CA GLU A 148 21.06 -0.52 5.22
C GLU A 148 22.34 -1.20 4.71
N ARG A 149 22.51 -1.31 3.38
CA ARG A 149 23.80 -1.68 2.78
C ARG A 149 24.90 -0.68 3.13
N ALA A 150 24.62 0.62 3.10
CA ALA A 150 25.58 1.65 3.49
C ALA A 150 25.93 1.59 5.00
N MET A 151 24.96 1.34 5.88
CA MET A 151 25.16 1.13 7.33
C MET A 151 25.91 -0.18 7.62
N LEU A 152 25.74 -1.23 6.80
CA LEU A 152 26.52 -2.46 6.89
C LEU A 152 28.00 -2.22 6.50
N ARG A 153 28.23 -1.38 5.49
CA ARG A 153 29.55 -1.15 4.86
C ARG A 153 30.36 0.02 5.41
N ASP A 154 29.80 0.83 6.32
CA ASP A 154 30.43 2.10 6.78
C ASP A 154 30.51 3.16 5.65
N GLU A 155 29.50 3.17 4.76
CA GLU A 155 29.38 4.08 3.61
C GLU A 155 28.32 5.18 3.81
N ALA A 156 27.72 5.30 4.99
CA ALA A 156 26.54 6.13 5.28
C ALA A 156 26.81 7.63 5.54
N GLY A 157 28.00 8.13 5.17
CA GLY A 157 28.33 9.56 5.25
C GLY A 157 28.67 10.00 6.67
N ASN A 158 27.82 10.83 7.28
CA ASN A 158 28.04 11.31 8.65
C ASN A 158 27.70 10.24 9.72
N LEU A 159 26.86 9.25 9.41
CA LEU A 159 26.52 8.16 10.33
C LEU A 159 27.58 7.06 10.29
N ALA A 160 28.02 6.62 11.47
CA ALA A 160 28.87 5.45 11.62
C ALA A 160 28.11 4.16 11.22
N GLY A 161 28.73 3.30 10.44
CA GLY A 161 28.16 2.01 10.06
C GLY A 161 27.94 1.10 11.27
N THR A 162 26.73 0.53 11.39
CA THR A 162 26.31 -0.34 12.50
C THR A 162 27.33 -1.42 12.85
N ILE A 163 27.92 -2.07 11.83
CA ILE A 163 28.90 -3.15 12.04
C ILE A 163 30.29 -2.62 12.37
N ALA A 164 30.65 -1.42 11.90
CA ALA A 164 31.87 -0.73 12.32
C ALA A 164 31.79 -0.32 13.80
N TRP A 165 30.65 0.23 14.25
CA TRP A 165 30.39 0.51 15.66
C TRP A 165 30.44 -0.77 16.52
N VAL A 166 29.75 -1.85 16.11
CA VAL A 166 29.82 -3.18 16.78
C VAL A 166 31.28 -3.65 16.92
N ARG A 167 32.09 -3.49 15.88
CA ARG A 167 33.51 -3.86 15.88
C ARG A 167 34.31 -3.04 16.91
N ARG A 168 34.14 -1.71 16.94
CA ARG A 168 34.81 -0.82 17.92
C ARG A 168 34.42 -1.13 19.37
N VAL A 169 33.14 -1.41 19.63
CA VAL A 169 32.67 -1.84 20.96
C VAL A 169 33.31 -3.18 21.33
N GLN A 170 33.35 -4.14 20.42
CA GLN A 170 33.99 -5.45 20.65
C GLN A 170 35.50 -5.33 20.90
N GLU A 171 36.18 -4.39 20.25
CA GLU A 171 37.61 -4.11 20.45
C GLU A 171 37.89 -3.50 21.83
N ALA A 172 36.97 -2.70 22.37
CA ALA A 172 37.07 -2.08 23.69
C ALA A 172 36.73 -3.02 24.88
N LEU A 173 36.05 -4.15 24.64
CA LEU A 173 35.68 -5.11 25.70
C LEU A 173 36.89 -5.93 26.21
N PRO A 174 37.00 -6.19 27.53
CA PRO A 174 38.01 -7.10 28.11
C PRO A 174 38.00 -8.48 27.44
N SER A 175 39.16 -9.12 27.29
CA SER A 175 39.31 -10.38 26.52
C SER A 175 38.43 -11.54 26.98
N ASP A 176 37.99 -11.53 28.23
CA ASP A 176 37.16 -12.51 28.92
C ASP A 176 35.65 -12.13 29.00
N SER A 177 35.26 -10.96 28.48
CA SER A 177 33.87 -10.50 28.39
C SER A 177 32.97 -11.46 27.60
N VAL A 178 31.77 -11.74 28.12
CA VAL A 178 30.77 -12.56 27.43
C VAL A 178 30.15 -11.84 26.22
N ALA A 179 30.03 -10.51 26.27
CA ALA A 179 29.55 -9.70 25.16
C ALA A 179 30.42 -9.83 23.89
N ARG A 180 31.73 -10.14 24.02
CA ARG A 180 32.60 -10.35 22.85
C ARG A 180 32.10 -11.46 21.93
N ALA A 181 31.52 -12.52 22.48
CA ALA A 181 30.95 -13.64 21.71
C ALA A 181 29.64 -13.26 21.01
N TYR A 182 28.81 -12.44 21.67
CA TYR A 182 27.58 -11.94 21.07
C TYR A 182 27.88 -11.02 19.88
N LEU A 183 28.79 -10.05 20.06
CA LEU A 183 29.18 -9.11 19.00
C LEU A 183 29.94 -9.80 17.86
N GLN A 184 30.70 -10.86 18.13
CA GLN A 184 31.28 -11.71 17.07
C GLN A 184 30.20 -12.33 16.17
N GLY A 185 29.08 -12.79 16.76
CA GLY A 185 27.96 -13.34 16.00
C GLY A 185 27.36 -12.34 15.01
N ALA A 186 27.15 -11.09 15.44
CA ALA A 186 26.66 -10.02 14.58
C ALA A 186 27.62 -9.73 13.40
N ARG A 187 28.94 -9.73 13.67
CA ARG A 187 29.99 -9.56 12.67
C ARG A 187 30.01 -10.69 11.64
N GLU A 188 29.98 -11.95 12.08
CA GLU A 188 29.96 -13.11 11.18
C GLU A 188 28.69 -13.14 10.30
N LEU A 189 27.54 -12.72 10.83
CA LEU A 189 26.30 -12.59 10.05
C LEU A 189 26.35 -11.45 9.01
N ALA A 190 27.11 -10.38 9.27
CA ALA A 190 27.38 -9.31 8.32
C ALA A 190 28.39 -9.71 7.21
N GLY A 191 29.23 -10.72 7.47
CA GLY A 191 30.27 -11.21 6.57
C GLY A 191 31.71 -10.85 6.96
N ASP A 192 31.93 -10.29 8.15
CA ASP A 192 33.29 -10.21 8.74
C ASP A 192 33.83 -11.65 9.00
N PRO A 193 35.15 -11.89 8.97
CA PRO A 193 35.72 -13.21 9.21
C PRO A 193 35.36 -13.83 10.57
N ALA A 194 35.25 -15.16 10.57
CA ALA A 194 35.11 -15.95 11.78
C ALA A 194 36.34 -15.81 12.71
N THR A 195 36.12 -15.97 14.01
CA THR A 195 37.22 -15.97 14.98
C THR A 195 38.00 -17.28 15.01
N ASP A 196 39.34 -17.19 15.00
CA ASP A 196 40.26 -18.33 15.16
C ASP A 196 40.41 -18.79 16.63
N ASP A 197 39.91 -18.02 17.61
CA ASP A 197 39.93 -18.41 19.02
C ASP A 197 38.88 -19.51 19.29
N PRO A 198 39.27 -20.74 19.68
CA PRO A 198 38.31 -21.83 19.89
C PRO A 198 37.30 -21.57 21.01
N ALA A 199 37.65 -20.79 22.03
CA ALA A 199 36.76 -20.47 23.14
C ALA A 199 35.71 -19.43 22.70
N LEU A 200 36.15 -18.35 22.06
CA LEU A 200 35.27 -17.32 21.51
C LEU A 200 34.38 -17.90 20.41
N ARG A 201 34.91 -18.77 19.53
CA ARG A 201 34.17 -19.51 18.51
C ARG A 201 33.05 -20.34 19.13
N SER A 202 33.37 -21.19 20.12
CA SER A 202 32.40 -22.04 20.80
C SER A 202 31.27 -21.24 21.46
N ALA A 203 31.56 -20.04 22.00
CA ALA A 203 30.54 -19.14 22.52
C ALA A 203 29.69 -18.51 21.42
N THR A 204 30.33 -17.99 20.36
CA THR A 204 29.67 -17.41 19.18
C THR A 204 28.68 -18.39 18.54
N ASP A 205 29.09 -19.65 18.34
CA ASP A 205 28.25 -20.72 17.78
C ASP A 205 26.96 -20.96 18.57
N ARG A 206 26.96 -20.76 19.90
CA ARG A 206 25.76 -20.89 20.73
C ARG A 206 24.77 -19.75 20.50
N HIS A 207 25.26 -18.51 20.35
CA HIS A 207 24.39 -17.37 20.04
C HIS A 207 23.81 -17.47 18.62
N LEU A 208 24.62 -17.87 17.64
CA LEU A 208 24.15 -18.11 16.27
C LEU A 208 23.08 -19.22 16.21
N GLN A 209 23.29 -20.35 16.89
CA GLN A 209 22.30 -21.43 16.96
C GLN A 209 21.01 -21.05 17.74
N ARG A 210 21.07 -20.08 18.67
CA ARG A 210 19.87 -19.50 19.31
C ARG A 210 19.10 -18.65 18.31
N PHE A 211 19.80 -17.76 17.59
CA PHE A 211 19.20 -16.88 16.58
C PHE A 211 18.57 -17.64 15.40
N GLU A 212 19.23 -18.66 14.84
CA GLU A 212 18.66 -19.41 13.71
C GLU A 212 17.37 -20.16 14.06
N ARG A 213 17.12 -20.41 15.35
CA ARG A 213 15.87 -21.01 15.86
C ARG A 213 14.81 -19.97 16.25
N ALA A 214 15.16 -18.69 16.31
CA ALA A 214 14.23 -17.62 16.65
C ALA A 214 13.22 -17.38 15.50
N PRO A 215 11.97 -16.98 15.80
CA PRO A 215 11.05 -16.47 14.79
C PRO A 215 11.67 -15.27 14.04
N LEU A 216 11.37 -15.13 12.76
CA LEU A 216 11.84 -14.03 11.89
C LEU A 216 13.38 -13.96 11.70
N SER A 217 14.11 -15.05 11.93
CA SER A 217 15.54 -15.18 11.56
C SER A 217 15.75 -15.29 10.04
N THR A 218 14.79 -15.90 9.32
CA THR A 218 14.76 -15.99 7.85
C THR A 218 14.50 -14.62 7.18
N PRO A 219 15.28 -14.21 6.18
CA PRO A 219 15.02 -13.00 5.37
C PRO A 219 13.64 -12.97 4.69
N ALA A 220 13.08 -11.76 4.55
CA ALA A 220 11.79 -11.47 3.93
C ALA A 220 11.84 -10.14 3.13
N GLY A 221 10.76 -9.73 2.47
CA GLY A 221 10.66 -8.45 1.77
C GLY A 221 11.74 -8.24 0.70
N PHE A 222 12.33 -7.03 0.63
CA PHE A 222 13.45 -6.71 -0.27
C PHE A 222 14.74 -7.47 0.05
N TYR A 223 14.89 -7.98 1.27
CA TYR A 223 16.15 -8.58 1.73
C TYR A 223 16.49 -9.90 1.00
N THR A 224 15.53 -10.53 0.33
CA THR A 224 15.75 -11.75 -0.48
C THR A 224 16.19 -11.45 -1.92
N TRP A 225 16.45 -10.19 -2.30
CA TRP A 225 16.90 -9.84 -3.66
C TRP A 225 18.33 -10.32 -3.94
N ASN A 226 19.22 -10.27 -2.95
CA ASN A 226 20.61 -10.72 -3.09
C ASN A 226 21.25 -11.04 -1.73
N ALA A 227 22.32 -11.83 -1.77
CA ALA A 227 23.01 -12.32 -0.58
C ALA A 227 23.70 -11.23 0.29
N GLU A 228 23.81 -9.98 -0.16
CA GLU A 228 24.28 -8.87 0.69
C GLU A 228 23.15 -8.29 1.54
N LEU A 229 21.94 -8.17 0.98
CA LEU A 229 20.76 -7.78 1.74
C LEU A 229 20.32 -8.89 2.71
N GLU A 230 20.50 -10.17 2.35
CA GLU A 230 20.34 -11.28 3.31
C GLU A 230 21.27 -11.17 4.53
N ARG A 231 22.51 -10.64 4.34
CA ARG A 231 23.44 -10.35 5.45
C ARG A 231 23.00 -9.12 6.25
N CYS A 232 22.47 -8.07 5.61
CA CYS A 232 21.86 -6.93 6.30
C CYS A 232 20.76 -7.39 7.26
N TRP A 233 19.79 -8.16 6.75
CA TRP A 233 18.72 -8.77 7.56
C TRP A 233 19.29 -9.61 8.70
N ARG A 234 20.14 -10.60 8.39
CA ARG A 234 20.64 -11.53 9.41
C ARG A 234 21.43 -10.82 10.51
N ALA A 235 22.26 -9.83 10.17
CA ALA A 235 23.04 -9.08 11.16
C ALA A 235 22.17 -8.14 12.00
N PHE A 236 21.28 -7.35 11.38
CA PHE A 236 20.48 -6.37 12.11
C PHE A 236 19.35 -7.02 12.92
N ARG A 237 18.69 -8.07 12.42
CA ARG A 237 17.71 -8.86 13.19
C ARG A 237 18.34 -9.60 14.37
N TYR A 238 19.61 -10.00 14.27
CA TYR A 238 20.38 -10.53 15.40
C TYR A 238 20.64 -9.44 16.46
N LEU A 239 20.98 -8.22 16.06
CA LEU A 239 21.14 -7.08 16.99
C LEU A 239 19.81 -6.62 17.62
N GLN A 240 18.68 -6.86 16.94
CA GLN A 240 17.31 -6.69 17.45
C GLN A 240 16.78 -7.90 18.25
N THR A 241 17.58 -8.95 18.48
CA THR A 241 17.18 -10.08 19.32
C THR A 241 17.27 -9.70 20.79
N ALA A 242 16.21 -10.01 21.55
CA ALA A 242 16.12 -9.69 22.98
C ALA A 242 17.26 -10.32 23.80
N LEU A 243 17.97 -9.49 24.54
CA LEU A 243 18.90 -9.90 25.57
C LEU A 243 18.09 -10.22 26.83
N GLU A 244 17.49 -11.41 26.83
CA GLU A 244 16.77 -12.02 27.96
C GLU A 244 17.65 -12.12 29.23
N GLU A 245 17.09 -12.53 30.37
CA GLU A 245 17.79 -12.59 31.68
C GLU A 245 19.13 -13.35 31.65
N GLU A 246 19.25 -14.41 30.84
CA GLU A 246 20.51 -15.16 30.62
C GLU A 246 21.61 -14.34 29.88
N LEU A 247 21.20 -13.28 29.19
CA LEU A 247 22.02 -12.42 28.33
C LEU A 247 22.09 -10.97 28.82
N GLU A 248 21.40 -10.59 29.91
CA GLU A 248 21.54 -9.27 30.54
C GLU A 248 23.01 -8.86 30.82
N PRO A 249 23.94 -9.78 31.20
CA PRO A 249 25.35 -9.45 31.32
C PRO A 249 25.98 -8.90 30.02
N VAL A 250 25.54 -9.34 28.84
CA VAL A 250 26.00 -8.80 27.54
C VAL A 250 25.65 -7.33 27.42
N ALA A 251 24.42 -6.96 27.78
CA ALA A 251 23.96 -5.58 27.75
C ALA A 251 24.74 -4.69 28.73
N ARG A 252 24.99 -5.17 29.95
CA ARG A 252 25.71 -4.41 30.99
C ARG A 252 27.21 -4.28 30.71
N GLU A 253 27.86 -5.28 30.13
CA GLU A 253 29.26 -5.17 29.67
C GLU A 253 29.41 -4.14 28.55
N ILE A 254 28.46 -4.10 27.59
CA ILE A 254 28.44 -3.07 26.54
C ILE A 254 28.19 -1.69 27.17
N ALA A 255 27.20 -1.56 28.06
CA ALA A 255 26.90 -0.30 28.75
C ALA A 255 28.11 0.25 29.51
N ALA A 256 28.92 -0.61 30.15
CA ALA A 256 30.16 -0.21 30.82
C ALA A 256 31.22 0.32 29.84
N VAL A 257 31.34 -0.24 28.63
CA VAL A 257 32.19 0.31 27.56
C VAL A 257 31.71 1.69 27.13
N LEU A 258 30.40 1.84 26.87
CA LEU A 258 29.81 3.11 26.43
C LEU A 258 29.92 4.20 27.51
N ALA A 259 29.70 3.86 28.78
CA ALA A 259 29.94 4.73 29.93
C ALA A 259 31.40 5.22 30.05
N SER A 260 32.36 4.40 29.59
CA SER A 260 33.79 4.74 29.57
C SER A 260 34.25 5.48 28.31
N ASN A 261 33.44 5.47 27.24
CA ASN A 261 33.78 6.00 25.93
C ASN A 261 32.58 6.72 25.30
N ALA A 262 32.47 8.02 25.60
CA ALA A 262 31.40 8.89 25.09
C ALA A 262 31.27 8.85 23.56
N GLU A 263 32.37 8.75 22.80
CA GLU A 263 32.31 8.69 21.33
C GLU A 263 31.51 7.48 20.82
N LEU A 264 31.59 6.34 21.51
CA LEU A 264 30.80 5.15 21.17
C LEU A 264 29.36 5.24 21.68
N ALA A 265 29.12 5.94 22.78
CA ALA A 265 27.78 6.18 23.32
C ALA A 265 26.98 7.15 22.43
N ASP A 266 27.64 8.22 21.96
CA ASP A 266 27.09 9.20 21.00
C ASP A 266 26.80 8.51 19.66
N GLN A 267 27.74 7.73 19.11
CA GLN A 267 27.51 6.95 17.88
C GLN A 267 26.35 5.94 18.02
N ALA A 268 26.16 5.34 19.20
CA ALA A 268 25.00 4.48 19.44
C ALA A 268 23.69 5.28 19.42
N ALA A 269 23.68 6.46 20.06
CA ALA A 269 22.52 7.34 20.10
C ALA A 269 22.16 7.89 18.70
N ASP A 270 23.14 8.23 17.86
CA ASP A 270 22.93 8.66 16.48
C ASP A 270 22.30 7.53 15.63
N ILE A 271 22.82 6.30 15.74
CA ILE A 271 22.26 5.13 15.04
C ILE A 271 20.81 4.85 15.52
N HIS A 272 20.56 4.90 16.83
CA HIS A 272 19.20 4.67 17.38
C HIS A 272 18.23 5.79 17.02
N GLY A 273 18.67 7.05 17.04
CA GLY A 273 17.89 8.21 16.63
C GLY A 273 17.54 8.17 15.13
N PHE A 274 18.51 7.80 14.29
CA PHE A 274 18.30 7.59 12.86
C PHE A 274 17.20 6.56 12.58
N TYR A 275 17.31 5.36 13.14
CA TYR A 275 16.30 4.31 12.94
C TYR A 275 14.94 4.66 13.56
N SER A 276 14.92 5.44 14.64
CA SER A 276 13.67 5.94 15.25
C SER A 276 12.91 6.91 14.34
N LEU A 277 13.63 7.76 13.61
CA LEU A 277 13.03 8.70 12.64
C LEU A 277 12.74 8.05 11.29
N LEU A 278 13.50 7.02 10.89
CA LEU A 278 13.31 6.33 9.62
C LEU A 278 12.12 5.35 9.66
N SER A 279 12.03 4.53 10.71
CA SER A 279 10.94 3.58 10.92
C SER A 279 9.92 4.18 11.89
N ASN A 280 10.19 4.02 13.19
CA ASN A 280 9.47 4.58 14.33
C ASN A 280 10.35 4.39 15.59
N PRO A 281 10.14 5.17 16.66
CA PRO A 281 10.76 4.91 17.96
C PRO A 281 10.57 3.47 18.42
N GLY A 282 11.56 2.93 19.13
CA GLY A 282 11.51 1.57 19.66
C GLY A 282 11.10 1.47 21.12
N THR A 283 10.47 0.36 21.47
CA THR A 283 9.97 0.09 22.83
C THR A 283 11.01 -0.51 23.77
N ASP A 284 12.09 -1.08 23.25
CA ASP A 284 13.17 -1.69 24.03
C ASP A 284 14.03 -0.68 24.79
N LEU A 285 14.63 -1.12 25.90
CA LEU A 285 15.87 -0.53 26.42
C LEU A 285 17.05 -0.84 25.48
N THR A 286 18.04 0.02 25.48
CA THR A 286 19.33 -0.18 24.78
C THR A 286 20.48 -0.17 25.79
N PRO A 287 21.71 -0.58 25.42
CA PRO A 287 22.86 -0.45 26.31
C PRO A 287 23.15 0.99 26.79
N ASN A 288 22.75 2.02 26.03
CA ASN A 288 22.86 3.42 26.47
C ASN A 288 21.94 3.72 27.66
N ASP A 289 20.75 3.11 27.72
CA ASP A 289 19.77 3.33 28.80
C ASP A 289 20.19 2.70 30.14
N LEU A 290 21.23 1.85 30.13
CA LEU A 290 21.79 1.18 31.31
C LEU A 290 23.00 1.91 31.92
N ILE A 291 23.49 3.00 31.29
CA ILE A 291 24.66 3.77 31.76
C ILE A 291 24.35 4.43 33.11
N GLY A 292 25.16 4.14 34.14
CA GLY A 292 24.95 4.66 35.51
C GLY A 292 23.80 3.97 36.28
N ALA A 293 23.26 2.88 35.74
CA ALA A 293 22.14 2.12 36.30
C ALA A 293 22.57 0.73 36.81
N GLU A 294 23.80 0.61 37.34
CA GLU A 294 24.39 -0.67 37.75
C GLU A 294 23.65 -1.35 38.91
N ASN A 295 22.86 -0.57 39.65
CA ASN A 295 22.09 -1.01 40.82
C ASN A 295 20.57 -1.03 40.58
N GLU A 296 20.09 -0.63 39.39
CA GLU A 296 18.67 -0.76 39.00
C GLU A 296 18.44 -2.07 38.23
N THR A 297 17.30 -2.73 38.47
CA THR A 297 16.84 -3.82 37.62
C THR A 297 16.29 -3.28 36.29
N LEU A 298 16.28 -4.11 35.24
CA LEU A 298 15.70 -3.72 33.94
C LEU A 298 14.25 -3.21 34.05
N LYS A 299 13.48 -3.71 35.03
CA LYS A 299 12.09 -3.28 35.27
C LYS A 299 11.99 -1.89 35.87
N GLU A 300 12.95 -1.48 36.70
CA GLU A 300 13.02 -0.13 37.28
C GLU A 300 13.44 0.89 36.22
N ILE A 301 14.47 0.55 35.42
CA ILE A 301 14.93 1.36 34.27
C ILE A 301 13.81 1.53 33.25
N ALA A 302 13.13 0.44 32.88
CA ALA A 302 12.01 0.45 31.94
C ALA A 302 10.82 1.29 32.45
N ALA A 303 10.45 1.15 33.74
CA ALA A 303 9.39 1.98 34.33
C ALA A 303 9.78 3.46 34.40
N ARG A 304 11.06 3.78 34.66
CA ARG A 304 11.62 5.14 34.66
C ARG A 304 11.63 5.77 33.26
N LEU A 305 11.85 4.98 32.20
CA LEU A 305 11.97 5.44 30.82
C LEU A 305 10.70 5.22 29.97
N GLN A 306 9.64 4.64 30.55
CA GLN A 306 8.38 4.28 29.87
C GLN A 306 8.59 3.33 28.67
N ARG A 307 9.41 2.29 28.87
CA ARG A 307 9.79 1.28 27.88
C ARG A 307 9.46 -0.15 28.33
N GLU A 308 9.67 -1.12 27.46
CA GLU A 308 9.68 -2.55 27.83
C GLU A 308 10.86 -2.88 28.74
N ALA A 309 10.70 -3.88 29.62
CA ALA A 309 11.79 -4.43 30.44
C ALA A 309 12.66 -5.44 29.67
N THR A 310 12.93 -5.12 28.40
CA THR A 310 13.66 -5.92 27.41
C THR A 310 14.81 -5.07 26.89
N VAL A 311 16.02 -5.64 26.73
CA VAL A 311 17.16 -4.92 26.13
C VAL A 311 17.49 -5.48 24.76
N THR A 312 17.74 -4.62 23.77
CA THR A 312 18.26 -4.98 22.44
C THR A 312 19.41 -4.03 22.05
N ILE A 313 20.29 -4.45 21.15
CA ILE A 313 21.43 -3.61 20.73
C ILE A 313 21.00 -2.62 19.64
N LEU A 314 20.11 -3.05 18.74
CA LEU A 314 19.28 -2.17 17.93
C LEU A 314 17.84 -2.29 18.46
N PRO A 315 17.15 -1.18 18.78
CA PRO A 315 15.78 -1.24 19.27
C PRO A 315 14.81 -1.78 18.21
N ARG A 316 13.76 -2.49 18.67
CA ARG A 316 12.63 -2.89 17.83
C ARG A 316 11.64 -1.71 17.72
N SER A 317 11.48 -1.15 16.53
CA SER A 317 10.46 -0.11 16.25
C SER A 317 9.05 -0.65 16.47
N THR A 318 8.18 0.16 17.08
CA THR A 318 6.76 -0.16 17.27
C THR A 318 5.86 0.47 16.20
N SER A 319 4.59 0.07 16.17
CA SER A 319 3.54 0.65 15.33
C SER A 319 2.21 0.64 16.07
N ARG A 320 1.31 1.59 15.79
CA ARG A 320 0.03 1.74 16.51
C ARG A 320 -0.90 0.53 16.35
N GLU A 321 -0.73 -0.24 15.27
CA GLU A 321 -1.38 -1.56 15.08
C GLU A 321 -0.80 -2.62 16.03
N THR A 322 0.53 -2.63 16.20
CA THR A 322 1.23 -3.58 17.07
C THR A 322 0.83 -3.33 18.54
N GLU A 323 0.88 -2.08 18.98
CA GLU A 323 0.42 -1.65 20.32
C GLU A 323 -1.05 -2.00 20.58
N LEU A 324 -1.91 -1.81 19.57
CA LEU A 324 -3.32 -2.19 19.67
C LEU A 324 -3.47 -3.71 19.83
N PHE A 325 -2.81 -4.51 18.99
CA PHE A 325 -2.97 -5.96 19.02
C PHE A 325 -2.38 -6.60 20.28
N GLU A 326 -1.26 -6.10 20.78
CA GLU A 326 -0.69 -6.54 22.06
C GLU A 326 -1.58 -6.15 23.25
N ARG A 327 -2.18 -4.94 23.22
CA ARG A 327 -3.17 -4.48 24.22
C ARG A 327 -4.46 -5.32 24.22
N LEU A 328 -4.90 -5.81 23.06
CA LEU A 328 -6.16 -6.54 22.91
C LEU A 328 -6.02 -8.06 23.03
N PHE A 329 -4.89 -8.63 22.62
CA PHE A 329 -4.68 -10.08 22.52
C PHE A 329 -3.43 -10.58 23.29
N PRO A 330 -3.17 -10.13 24.55
CA PRO A 330 -1.93 -10.43 25.28
C PRO A 330 -1.76 -11.91 25.70
N LEU A 331 -2.74 -12.77 25.38
CA LEU A 331 -2.76 -14.20 25.69
C LEU A 331 -3.10 -15.06 24.46
N GLY A 332 -3.07 -14.50 23.24
CA GLY A 332 -3.54 -15.13 22.02
C GLY A 332 -4.73 -14.41 21.37
N VAL A 333 -4.82 -14.49 20.05
CA VAL A 333 -5.97 -14.00 19.27
C VAL A 333 -7.08 -15.08 19.29
N PRO A 334 -8.30 -14.77 19.79
CA PRO A 334 -9.38 -15.77 19.84
C PRO A 334 -9.84 -16.27 18.47
N GLU A 335 -10.40 -17.48 18.44
CA GLU A 335 -10.98 -18.07 17.24
C GLU A 335 -12.10 -17.18 16.66
N GLY A 336 -12.09 -16.98 15.34
CA GLY A 336 -13.09 -16.18 14.63
C GLY A 336 -12.93 -14.66 14.72
N VAL A 337 -11.96 -14.14 15.47
CA VAL A 337 -11.60 -12.70 15.44
C VAL A 337 -10.92 -12.36 14.11
N ASP A 338 -11.29 -11.23 13.52
CA ASP A 338 -10.64 -10.59 12.35
C ASP A 338 -9.85 -9.38 12.86
N MET A 339 -8.51 -9.45 12.79
CA MET A 339 -7.63 -8.42 13.36
C MET A 339 -7.70 -7.12 12.56
N MET A 340 -7.81 -7.22 11.24
CA MET A 340 -7.95 -6.07 10.35
C MET A 340 -9.27 -5.31 10.59
N SER A 341 -10.40 -6.02 10.72
CA SER A 341 -11.69 -5.41 11.08
C SER A 341 -11.62 -4.66 12.42
N GLU A 342 -10.92 -5.23 13.42
CA GLU A 342 -10.78 -4.61 14.74
C GLU A 342 -9.91 -3.35 14.69
N LEU A 343 -8.80 -3.35 13.94
CA LEU A 343 -7.98 -2.15 13.70
C LEU A 343 -8.80 -1.03 13.03
N ILE A 344 -9.50 -1.35 11.93
CA ILE A 344 -10.34 -0.39 11.21
C ILE A 344 -11.40 0.21 12.14
N ARG A 345 -12.03 -0.62 12.98
CA ARG A 345 -13.05 -0.18 13.95
C ARG A 345 -12.49 0.81 14.98
N ARG A 346 -11.26 0.59 15.45
CA ARG A 346 -10.59 1.43 16.47
C ARG A 346 -10.09 2.76 15.90
N ILE A 347 -9.64 2.76 14.63
CA ILE A 347 -9.32 3.99 13.89
C ILE A 347 -10.57 4.85 13.70
N ARG A 348 -11.66 4.26 13.15
CA ARG A 348 -12.92 4.97 12.91
C ARG A 348 -13.68 5.38 14.17
N SER A 349 -13.32 4.86 15.35
CA SER A 349 -13.84 5.34 16.64
C SER A 349 -12.94 6.38 17.32
N GLY A 350 -11.81 6.76 16.73
CA GLY A 350 -10.81 7.65 17.33
C GLY A 350 -10.09 7.08 18.55
N GLU A 351 -10.11 5.75 18.74
CA GLU A 351 -9.33 5.08 19.80
C GLU A 351 -7.88 4.80 19.35
N VAL A 352 -7.67 4.73 18.03
CA VAL A 352 -6.36 4.82 17.38
C VAL A 352 -6.40 6.02 16.45
N ASP A 353 -5.86 7.14 16.89
CA ASP A 353 -5.48 8.22 15.97
C ASP A 353 -4.33 7.73 15.08
N LEU A 354 -4.22 8.24 13.86
CA LEU A 354 -3.06 8.02 12.97
C LEU A 354 -2.23 9.28 12.75
N THR A 355 -2.64 10.44 13.28
CA THR A 355 -1.91 11.71 13.17
C THR A 355 -0.49 11.60 13.77
N PRO A 356 0.57 11.95 13.02
CA PRO A 356 1.94 11.91 13.53
C PRO A 356 2.20 12.99 14.59
N ALA A 357 2.86 12.60 15.68
CA ALA A 357 3.37 13.44 16.73
C ALA A 357 4.85 13.80 16.49
N ALA A 358 5.35 14.79 17.22
CA ALA A 358 6.76 15.20 17.13
C ALA A 358 7.69 14.07 17.60
N GLY A 359 8.53 13.56 16.70
CA GLY A 359 9.51 12.50 16.98
C GLY A 359 9.08 11.08 16.57
N GLU A 360 7.88 10.90 16.02
CA GLU A 360 7.52 9.66 15.32
C GLU A 360 8.22 9.57 13.95
N GLY A 361 8.35 8.34 13.43
CA GLY A 361 9.11 8.07 12.23
C GLY A 361 8.29 8.12 10.95
N TRP A 362 8.97 7.98 9.81
CA TRP A 362 8.36 8.08 8.49
C TRP A 362 7.24 7.03 8.25
N TYR A 363 7.29 5.86 8.89
CA TYR A 363 6.18 4.89 8.87
C TYR A 363 4.87 5.51 9.36
N GLN A 364 4.89 6.32 10.43
CA GLN A 364 3.68 6.94 10.95
C GLN A 364 3.11 8.00 9.99
N HIS A 365 3.97 8.75 9.30
CA HIS A 365 3.55 9.64 8.22
C HIS A 365 2.92 8.88 7.03
N GLN A 366 3.43 7.69 6.70
CA GLN A 366 2.82 6.81 5.71
C GLN A 366 1.48 6.22 6.21
N ALA A 367 1.37 5.77 7.46
CA ALA A 367 0.12 5.24 8.03
C ALA A 367 -0.97 6.33 8.05
N PHE A 368 -0.62 7.57 8.44
CA PHE A 368 -1.51 8.72 8.40
C PHE A 368 -2.04 9.03 6.99
N ALA A 369 -1.24 8.82 5.94
CA ALA A 369 -1.70 9.04 4.58
C ALA A 369 -2.86 8.10 4.19
N LEU A 370 -2.90 6.88 4.72
CA LEU A 370 -3.94 5.89 4.42
C LEU A 370 -5.27 6.13 5.17
N GLU A 371 -5.27 6.92 6.24
CA GLU A 371 -6.45 7.17 7.10
C GLU A 371 -7.70 7.59 6.32
N THR A 372 -7.54 8.45 5.30
CA THR A 372 -8.65 8.94 4.47
C THR A 372 -9.28 7.88 3.54
N LEU A 373 -8.68 6.68 3.46
CA LEU A 373 -9.26 5.52 2.80
C LEU A 373 -10.16 4.69 3.74
N LEU A 374 -10.08 4.90 5.05
CA LEU A 374 -11.04 4.36 6.03
C LEU A 374 -12.14 5.36 6.37
N ASP A 375 -11.81 6.64 6.39
CA ASP A 375 -12.70 7.71 6.82
C ASP A 375 -12.58 8.91 5.87
N ALA A 376 -13.27 8.81 4.73
CA ALA A 376 -13.26 9.83 3.68
C ALA A 376 -13.80 11.19 4.17
N ASP A 377 -14.67 11.17 5.17
CA ASP A 377 -15.23 12.33 5.87
C ASP A 377 -14.13 13.18 6.58
N ARG A 378 -12.91 12.65 6.74
CA ARG A 378 -11.70 13.34 7.25
C ARG A 378 -10.73 13.80 6.16
N ALA A 379 -11.13 13.72 4.89
CA ALA A 379 -10.36 14.20 3.73
C ALA A 379 -10.77 15.62 3.31
N GLN A 380 -9.86 16.38 2.70
CA GLN A 380 -10.13 17.73 2.15
C GLN A 380 -11.19 17.69 1.04
N GLU A 381 -11.21 16.61 0.26
CA GLU A 381 -12.13 16.37 -0.85
C GLU A 381 -13.55 15.96 -0.43
N ALA A 382 -13.87 15.87 0.86
CA ALA A 382 -15.19 15.43 1.36
C ALA A 382 -16.34 16.27 0.77
N ASP A 383 -16.32 17.60 0.89
CA ASP A 383 -17.36 18.50 0.34
C ASP A 383 -17.49 18.45 -1.20
N LYS A 384 -16.57 17.78 -1.89
CA LYS A 384 -16.51 17.65 -3.36
C LYS A 384 -17.05 16.31 -3.86
N LEU A 385 -17.09 15.28 -3.01
CA LEU A 385 -17.31 13.89 -3.42
C LEU A 385 -18.43 13.21 -2.62
N VAL A 386 -19.48 12.78 -3.31
CA VAL A 386 -20.56 11.94 -2.75
C VAL A 386 -20.22 10.48 -3.02
N LEU A 387 -19.92 9.70 -1.97
CA LEU A 387 -19.45 8.32 -2.12
C LEU A 387 -20.57 7.30 -1.85
N THR A 388 -20.63 6.24 -2.66
CA THR A 388 -21.54 5.12 -2.38
C THR A 388 -20.97 4.19 -1.29
N ALA A 389 -21.84 3.43 -0.62
CA ALA A 389 -21.42 2.36 0.29
C ALA A 389 -20.57 1.29 -0.42
N ALA A 390 -20.70 1.13 -1.75
CA ALA A 390 -19.86 0.25 -2.55
C ALA A 390 -18.45 0.84 -2.74
N TYR A 391 -18.33 2.14 -3.07
CA TYR A 391 -17.03 2.80 -3.16
C TYR A 391 -16.34 2.95 -1.80
N LYS A 392 -17.07 3.30 -0.73
CA LYS A 392 -16.54 3.28 0.66
C LYS A 392 -16.03 1.90 1.07
N ARG A 393 -16.69 0.81 0.66
CA ARG A 393 -16.19 -0.57 0.87
C ARG A 393 -14.91 -0.85 0.06
N ARG A 394 -14.83 -0.39 -1.18
CA ARG A 394 -13.63 -0.54 -2.04
C ARG A 394 -12.45 0.29 -1.52
N LEU A 395 -12.68 1.48 -0.96
CA LEU A 395 -11.68 2.28 -0.23
C LEU A 395 -11.14 1.52 0.99
N ILE A 396 -12.02 0.84 1.75
CA ILE A 396 -11.61 -0.02 2.87
C ILE A 396 -10.74 -1.20 2.41
N GLU A 397 -11.13 -1.95 1.37
CA GLU A 397 -10.26 -3.03 0.86
C GLU A 397 -8.93 -2.49 0.30
N ALA A 398 -8.92 -1.29 -0.28
CA ALA A 398 -7.69 -0.60 -0.66
C ALA A 398 -6.81 -0.32 0.57
N PHE A 399 -7.35 0.26 1.65
CA PHE A 399 -6.61 0.43 2.91
C PHE A 399 -5.97 -0.88 3.39
N LYS A 400 -6.73 -1.98 3.42
CA LYS A 400 -6.24 -3.28 3.91
C LYS A 400 -5.03 -3.77 3.12
N ALA A 401 -5.07 -3.66 1.79
CA ALA A 401 -3.95 -4.00 0.94
C ALA A 401 -2.77 -3.04 1.13
N LEU A 402 -3.01 -1.74 1.22
CA LEU A 402 -1.97 -0.72 1.33
C LEU A 402 -1.24 -0.73 2.68
N ILE A 403 -1.94 -0.92 3.80
CA ILE A 403 -1.29 -1.05 5.11
C ILE A 403 -0.46 -2.34 5.19
N THR A 404 -0.95 -3.43 4.57
CA THR A 404 -0.21 -4.70 4.42
C THR A 404 1.07 -4.51 3.61
N LYS A 405 1.00 -3.72 2.52
CA LYS A 405 2.13 -3.42 1.64
C LYS A 405 3.18 -2.52 2.26
N ARG A 406 2.77 -1.48 2.99
CA ARG A 406 3.68 -0.54 3.67
C ARG A 406 4.37 -1.19 4.87
N ARG A 407 3.81 -2.27 5.42
CA ARG A 407 4.44 -3.11 6.45
C ARG A 407 5.42 -4.16 5.88
N GLU A 408 5.70 -4.14 4.57
CA GLU A 408 6.69 -5.00 3.91
C GLU A 408 7.98 -4.26 3.51
N THR A 409 7.90 -3.05 2.92
CA THR A 409 9.04 -2.43 2.23
C THR A 409 9.03 -0.88 2.14
N HIS A 410 10.24 -0.32 1.97
CA HIS A 410 10.65 1.09 1.74
C HIS A 410 11.92 1.09 0.81
N MET A 411 12.39 1.99 -0.08
CA MET A 411 12.16 3.41 -0.48
C MET A 411 12.48 3.63 -2.05
N ARG A 412 12.85 4.82 -2.61
CA ARG A 412 12.42 5.46 -3.93
C ARG A 412 13.02 5.22 -5.40
N SER A 413 12.50 5.93 -6.47
CA SER A 413 12.70 5.80 -7.98
C SER A 413 12.21 6.94 -9.03
N MET A 414 12.67 6.95 -10.33
CA MET A 414 11.94 7.24 -11.66
C MET A 414 11.82 8.64 -12.47
N LYS A 415 11.25 8.63 -13.74
CA LYS A 415 10.72 9.70 -14.75
C LYS A 415 11.59 10.36 -15.89
N THR A 416 11.17 11.01 -17.06
CA THR A 416 10.02 11.13 -18.10
C THR A 416 10.48 11.95 -19.37
N ALA A 417 9.77 12.65 -20.33
CA ALA A 417 8.42 13.28 -20.68
C ALA A 417 8.24 13.49 -22.24
N GLU A 418 7.29 14.16 -22.97
CA GLU A 418 6.02 14.99 -22.88
C GLU A 418 5.16 14.76 -24.22
N ALA A 419 4.26 15.50 -24.94
CA ALA A 419 3.46 16.80 -25.10
C ALA A 419 2.40 16.59 -26.28
N MET A 420 1.35 17.30 -26.80
CA MET A 420 0.37 18.47 -26.67
C MET A 420 -0.94 18.06 -27.48
N ALA A 421 -1.98 18.74 -28.05
CA ALA A 421 -2.75 20.05 -28.23
C ALA A 421 -4.14 19.68 -28.93
N ALA A 422 -5.18 20.42 -29.42
CA ALA A 422 -5.79 21.81 -29.55
C ALA A 422 -7.33 21.67 -29.99
N ALA A 423 -8.17 22.74 -30.23
CA ALA A 423 -9.68 22.58 -30.31
C ALA A 423 -10.61 23.57 -31.14
N PRO A 424 -11.90 23.18 -31.41
CA PRO A 424 -13.07 23.99 -31.88
C PRO A 424 -14.40 23.75 -31.03
N PRO A 425 -15.69 23.76 -31.49
CA PRO A 425 -16.89 24.45 -30.91
C PRO A 425 -17.53 23.90 -29.59
N PRO A 426 -18.74 24.37 -29.14
CA PRO A 426 -19.39 23.92 -27.90
C PRO A 426 -19.71 22.41 -27.80
N PRO A 427 -19.62 21.81 -26.60
CA PRO A 427 -19.84 20.38 -26.40
C PRO A 427 -21.31 19.96 -26.26
N GLU A 428 -21.62 18.76 -26.76
CA GLU A 428 -22.94 18.13 -26.63
C GLU A 428 -23.15 17.47 -25.25
N SER A 429 -22.09 17.03 -24.58
CA SER A 429 -22.14 16.51 -23.20
C SER A 429 -20.89 16.89 -22.37
N ILE A 430 -21.06 16.89 -21.04
CA ILE A 430 -20.04 17.23 -20.04
C ILE A 430 -20.10 16.20 -18.90
N ALA A 431 -19.00 15.49 -18.69
CA ALA A 431 -18.86 14.45 -17.66
C ALA A 431 -17.63 14.71 -16.77
N PRO A 432 -17.55 14.13 -15.55
CA PRO A 432 -16.39 14.29 -14.68
C PRO A 432 -15.14 13.66 -15.30
N ARG A 433 -14.14 14.50 -15.63
CA ARG A 433 -12.90 14.05 -16.27
C ARG A 433 -11.83 13.75 -15.23
N LEU A 434 -11.70 12.49 -14.86
CA LEU A 434 -10.65 12.01 -13.96
C LEU A 434 -9.41 11.57 -14.77
N ARG A 435 -8.22 12.01 -14.34
CA ARG A 435 -6.90 11.57 -14.85
C ARG A 435 -6.27 10.49 -13.98
N LEU A 436 -6.68 10.43 -12.71
CA LEU A 436 -6.35 9.41 -11.72
C LEU A 436 -7.54 9.26 -10.76
N GLU A 437 -7.50 8.26 -9.88
CA GLU A 437 -8.46 8.11 -8.79
C GLU A 437 -8.47 9.36 -7.87
N PRO A 438 -9.64 9.92 -7.47
CA PRO A 438 -9.72 11.24 -6.84
C PRO A 438 -9.44 11.22 -5.33
N ALA A 439 -8.28 10.67 -4.92
CA ALA A 439 -7.84 10.55 -3.54
C ALA A 439 -6.84 11.67 -3.15
N ALA A 440 -7.24 12.93 -3.36
CA ALA A 440 -6.39 14.11 -3.21
C ALA A 440 -5.62 14.18 -1.88
N THR A 441 -6.29 14.04 -0.73
CA THR A 441 -5.62 14.14 0.59
C THR A 441 -4.60 13.03 0.80
N TYR A 442 -4.87 11.82 0.29
CA TYR A 442 -3.91 10.72 0.31
C TYR A 442 -2.62 11.09 -0.45
N TYR A 443 -2.72 11.69 -1.65
CA TYR A 443 -1.55 12.13 -2.41
C TYR A 443 -0.76 13.25 -1.70
N LEU A 444 -1.45 14.21 -1.07
CA LEU A 444 -0.79 15.29 -0.31
C LEU A 444 -0.07 14.77 0.93
N ARG A 445 -0.72 13.95 1.76
CA ARG A 445 -0.10 13.32 2.94
C ARG A 445 1.09 12.45 2.53
N THR A 446 0.96 11.74 1.39
CA THR A 446 2.04 10.95 0.77
C THR A 446 3.21 11.84 0.33
N ALA A 447 2.98 12.98 -0.36
CA ALA A 447 4.04 13.91 -0.76
C ALA A 447 4.83 14.47 0.43
N ARG A 448 4.11 14.89 1.49
CA ARG A 448 4.71 15.38 2.74
C ARG A 448 5.53 14.30 3.46
N ALA A 449 5.12 13.03 3.42
CA ALA A 449 5.89 11.92 3.97
C ALA A 449 7.25 11.75 3.25
N TYR A 450 7.33 11.92 1.93
CA TYR A 450 8.62 11.89 1.22
C TYR A 450 9.45 13.14 1.42
N ARG A 451 8.82 14.31 1.58
CA ARG A 451 9.56 15.54 1.92
C ARG A 451 10.18 15.43 3.32
N PHE A 452 9.51 14.79 4.27
CA PHE A 452 10.08 14.44 5.57
C PHE A 452 11.32 13.55 5.42
N VAL A 453 11.23 12.44 4.67
CA VAL A 453 12.36 11.51 4.54
C VAL A 453 13.52 12.09 3.72
N GLU A 454 13.24 12.94 2.73
CA GLU A 454 14.25 13.71 1.98
C GLU A 454 15.09 14.61 2.92
N LEU A 455 14.41 15.39 3.77
CA LEU A 455 15.06 16.30 4.72
C LEU A 455 15.78 15.52 5.85
N LEU A 456 15.17 14.45 6.36
CA LEU A 456 15.78 13.53 7.33
C LEU A 456 17.11 13.00 6.77
N LEU A 457 17.10 12.38 5.60
CA LEU A 457 18.27 11.74 5.03
C LEU A 457 19.36 12.76 4.64
N ALA A 458 18.98 13.94 4.15
CA ALA A 458 19.94 15.01 3.84
C ALA A 458 20.66 15.53 5.09
N SER A 459 19.94 15.64 6.23
CA SER A 459 20.53 16.04 7.51
C SER A 459 21.40 14.95 8.15
N GLN A 460 20.98 13.68 8.05
CA GLN A 460 21.61 12.56 8.77
C GLN A 460 22.80 11.97 8.01
N LEU A 461 22.66 11.67 6.71
CA LEU A 461 23.74 11.07 5.91
C LEU A 461 24.62 12.15 5.25
N GLY A 462 24.07 13.33 5.01
CA GLY A 462 24.73 14.42 4.29
C GLY A 462 24.53 14.34 2.77
N ASP A 463 24.49 15.50 2.12
CA ASP A 463 24.26 15.65 0.68
C ASP A 463 25.19 14.80 -0.19
N GLU A 464 26.48 14.73 0.13
CA GLU A 464 27.48 13.98 -0.65
C GLU A 464 27.16 12.48 -0.68
N ALA A 465 26.75 11.91 0.45
CA ALA A 465 26.34 10.50 0.53
C ALA A 465 25.10 10.24 -0.32
N LEU A 466 24.07 11.09 -0.26
CA LEU A 466 22.86 10.94 -1.07
C LEU A 466 23.06 11.15 -2.58
N GLY A 467 24.06 11.95 -2.97
CA GLY A 467 24.44 12.11 -4.38
C GLY A 467 25.28 10.94 -4.93
N ARG A 468 25.97 10.21 -4.05
CA ARG A 468 26.78 9.03 -4.39
C ARG A 468 25.98 7.73 -4.40
N LEU A 469 25.16 7.53 -3.38
CA LEU A 469 24.33 6.34 -3.21
C LEU A 469 23.20 6.32 -4.24
N LYS A 470 22.69 5.11 -4.54
CA LYS A 470 21.64 4.84 -5.52
C LYS A 470 20.64 3.85 -4.90
N GLY A 471 19.36 3.93 -5.27
CA GLY A 471 18.39 2.91 -4.86
C GLY A 471 18.78 1.53 -5.41
N LEU A 472 18.25 0.47 -4.83
CA LEU A 472 18.37 -0.89 -5.37
C LEU A 472 17.06 -1.39 -6.00
N SER A 473 17.17 -2.49 -6.74
CA SER A 473 16.09 -3.32 -7.27
C SER A 473 16.55 -4.78 -7.18
N ALA A 474 15.66 -5.73 -7.51
CA ALA A 474 16.04 -7.13 -7.67
C ALA A 474 17.14 -7.35 -8.73
N ASP A 475 17.24 -6.46 -9.73
CA ASP A 475 18.20 -6.55 -10.83
C ASP A 475 19.52 -5.80 -10.59
N GLY A 476 19.65 -5.04 -9.49
CA GLY A 476 20.87 -4.28 -9.15
C GLY A 476 20.60 -2.83 -8.72
N GLU A 477 21.53 -1.92 -9.02
CA GLU A 477 21.37 -0.50 -8.67
C GLU A 477 20.47 0.26 -9.66
N ARG A 478 19.65 1.16 -9.14
CA ARG A 478 18.78 2.05 -9.92
C ARG A 478 19.60 3.14 -10.63
N GLU A 479 19.02 3.73 -11.67
CA GLU A 479 19.72 4.68 -12.55
C GLU A 479 20.11 5.99 -11.84
N ARG A 480 19.25 6.50 -10.95
CA ARG A 480 19.40 7.81 -10.29
C ARG A 480 20.21 7.72 -8.99
N SER A 481 20.69 8.86 -8.48
CA SER A 481 21.17 8.96 -7.09
C SER A 481 19.98 9.05 -6.14
N LEU A 482 20.16 8.66 -4.88
CA LEU A 482 19.11 8.76 -3.85
C LEU A 482 18.52 10.18 -3.75
N ARG A 483 19.35 11.21 -3.95
CA ARG A 483 18.93 12.61 -3.96
C ARG A 483 17.98 12.93 -5.12
N ASP A 484 18.38 12.64 -6.36
CA ASP A 484 17.57 12.92 -7.58
C ASP A 484 16.30 12.07 -7.63
N GLU A 485 16.34 10.93 -6.95
CA GLU A 485 15.32 9.91 -6.85
C GLU A 485 14.25 10.26 -5.79
N LEU A 486 14.64 10.94 -4.70
CA LEU A 486 13.73 11.56 -3.72
C LEU A 486 13.13 12.89 -4.21
N ALA A 487 13.92 13.75 -4.85
CA ALA A 487 13.42 15.04 -5.35
C ALA A 487 12.32 14.84 -6.42
N ALA A 488 12.57 13.99 -7.42
CA ALA A 488 11.66 13.75 -8.56
C ALA A 488 10.41 12.91 -8.23
N ILE A 489 10.19 12.59 -6.96
CA ILE A 489 9.01 11.88 -6.47
C ILE A 489 8.27 12.66 -5.40
N VAL A 490 8.95 13.45 -4.56
CA VAL A 490 8.31 14.52 -3.78
C VAL A 490 7.54 15.44 -4.74
N GLU A 491 8.22 15.95 -5.77
CA GLU A 491 7.65 16.76 -6.85
C GLU A 491 6.42 16.08 -7.48
N ARG A 492 6.53 14.81 -7.86
CA ARG A 492 5.47 14.04 -8.54
C ARG A 492 4.28 13.73 -7.64
N SER A 493 4.50 13.46 -6.35
CA SER A 493 3.42 13.24 -5.39
C SER A 493 2.64 14.53 -5.09
N TYR A 494 3.30 15.69 -4.99
CA TYR A 494 2.59 16.98 -5.01
C TYR A 494 1.86 17.18 -6.34
N GLY A 495 2.46 16.76 -7.45
CA GLY A 495 1.81 16.74 -8.76
C GLY A 495 0.50 15.96 -8.79
N PHE A 496 0.46 14.73 -8.25
CA PHE A 496 -0.76 13.92 -8.19
C PHE A 496 -1.86 14.60 -7.36
N TYR A 497 -1.49 15.25 -6.25
CA TYR A 497 -2.42 16.09 -5.49
C TYR A 497 -2.98 17.25 -6.33
N LEU A 498 -2.10 18.02 -7.00
CA LEU A 498 -2.49 19.18 -7.81
C LEU A 498 -3.38 18.78 -9.01
N VAL A 499 -3.08 17.66 -9.66
CA VAL A 499 -3.90 17.10 -10.76
C VAL A 499 -5.25 16.60 -10.23
N SER A 500 -5.28 15.91 -9.09
CA SER A 500 -6.54 15.46 -8.46
C SER A 500 -7.40 16.62 -7.97
N CYS A 501 -6.80 17.71 -7.46
CA CYS A 501 -7.51 18.93 -7.09
C CYS A 501 -8.20 19.55 -8.30
N GLU A 502 -7.49 19.67 -9.43
CA GLU A 502 -8.06 20.20 -10.67
C GLU A 502 -9.17 19.31 -11.23
N ASP A 503 -9.02 17.97 -11.19
CA ASP A 503 -10.04 17.02 -11.67
C ASP A 503 -11.39 17.18 -10.97
N ILE A 504 -11.39 17.52 -9.67
CA ILE A 504 -12.60 17.69 -8.86
C ILE A 504 -12.98 19.17 -8.61
N GLY A 505 -12.17 20.12 -9.08
CA GLY A 505 -12.35 21.56 -8.84
C GLY A 505 -12.08 22.01 -7.40
N MET A 506 -11.21 21.33 -6.65
CA MET A 506 -10.79 21.71 -5.30
C MET A 506 -9.65 22.74 -5.33
N ALA A 507 -9.58 23.60 -4.31
CA ALA A 507 -8.44 24.48 -4.09
C ALA A 507 -7.29 23.72 -3.38
N PRO A 508 -6.05 23.75 -3.87
CA PRO A 508 -4.91 23.17 -3.15
C PRO A 508 -4.63 23.87 -1.82
N ALA A 509 -4.41 23.09 -0.77
CA ALA A 509 -4.11 23.51 0.60
C ALA A 509 -2.66 23.13 0.99
N LEU A 510 -1.72 23.75 0.28
CA LEU A 510 -0.30 23.77 0.61
C LEU A 510 -0.02 24.90 1.61
N ALA A 511 0.93 24.71 2.51
CA ALA A 511 1.45 25.74 3.41
C ALA A 511 2.63 26.49 2.76
N ASP A 512 2.79 27.76 3.11
CA ASP A 512 3.78 28.67 2.49
C ASP A 512 5.24 28.20 2.65
N ASP A 513 5.54 27.41 3.68
CA ASP A 513 6.86 26.86 4.01
C ASP A 513 7.18 25.53 3.32
N GLU A 514 6.22 24.88 2.65
CA GLU A 514 6.49 23.64 1.89
C GLU A 514 7.35 23.88 0.63
N GLY A 515 7.38 25.12 0.12
CA GLY A 515 8.30 25.56 -0.95
C GLY A 515 8.09 24.90 -2.31
N VAL A 516 6.88 24.39 -2.58
CA VAL A 516 6.56 23.59 -3.78
C VAL A 516 6.46 24.46 -5.04
N ASP A 517 7.24 24.14 -6.08
CA ASP A 517 6.95 24.63 -7.43
C ASP A 517 5.71 23.91 -7.98
N ILE A 518 4.57 24.60 -7.92
CA ILE A 518 3.26 24.10 -8.37
C ILE A 518 3.26 23.73 -9.86
N ALA A 519 4.03 24.44 -10.70
CA ALA A 519 4.06 24.19 -12.14
C ALA A 519 4.91 22.94 -12.46
N ALA A 520 6.12 22.86 -11.91
CA ALA A 520 6.99 21.70 -12.07
C ALA A 520 6.34 20.43 -11.49
N ALA A 521 5.77 20.51 -10.27
CA ALA A 521 5.05 19.41 -9.65
C ALA A 521 3.89 18.90 -10.52
N LYS A 522 3.00 19.80 -10.97
CA LYS A 522 1.86 19.43 -11.81
C LYS A 522 2.30 18.80 -13.13
N GLN A 523 3.27 19.39 -13.83
CA GLN A 523 3.81 18.81 -15.06
C GLN A 523 4.42 17.43 -14.81
N SER A 524 5.16 17.29 -13.71
CA SER A 524 5.81 16.04 -13.33
C SER A 524 4.82 14.90 -13.08
N ALA A 525 3.61 15.17 -12.57
CA ALA A 525 2.55 14.18 -12.54
C ALA A 525 1.93 13.92 -13.92
N LEU A 526 1.65 14.96 -14.72
CA LEU A 526 1.03 14.83 -16.05
C LEU A 526 1.90 13.98 -17.00
N ASP A 527 3.22 14.19 -17.02
CA ASP A 527 4.16 13.39 -17.82
C ASP A 527 4.10 11.90 -17.48
N TRP A 528 3.90 11.57 -16.20
CA TRP A 528 3.76 10.19 -15.74
C TRP A 528 2.38 9.64 -16.08
N ILE A 529 1.30 10.42 -15.89
CA ILE A 529 -0.07 10.01 -16.26
C ILE A 529 -0.19 9.77 -17.79
N ALA A 530 0.60 10.45 -18.61
CA ALA A 530 0.68 10.18 -20.05
C ALA A 530 1.40 8.87 -20.41
N ASN A 531 2.30 8.38 -19.55
CA ASN A 531 3.25 7.30 -19.88
C ASN A 531 3.31 6.14 -18.86
N TRP A 532 2.46 6.12 -17.83
CA TRP A 532 2.58 5.18 -16.69
C TRP A 532 2.56 3.72 -17.12
N GLN A 533 1.91 3.38 -18.24
CA GLN A 533 1.84 2.01 -18.76
C GLN A 533 3.21 1.44 -19.21
N SER A 534 4.23 2.28 -19.39
CA SER A 534 5.62 1.85 -19.62
C SER A 534 6.53 1.97 -18.38
N ASP A 535 5.96 2.22 -17.20
CA ASP A 535 6.70 2.24 -15.94
C ASP A 535 7.14 0.81 -15.55
N ALA A 536 8.46 0.59 -15.49
CA ALA A 536 9.04 -0.71 -15.17
C ALA A 536 8.65 -1.21 -13.77
N ASP A 537 8.42 -0.29 -12.83
CA ASP A 537 8.01 -0.62 -11.46
C ASP A 537 6.62 -1.31 -11.43
N LEU A 538 5.78 -1.14 -12.46
CA LEU A 538 4.47 -1.83 -12.59
C LEU A 538 4.54 -3.27 -13.09
N ALA A 539 5.66 -3.67 -13.68
CA ALA A 539 5.84 -5.04 -14.18
C ALA A 539 6.07 -6.04 -13.05
N ILE A 540 6.58 -5.56 -11.91
CA ILE A 540 7.05 -6.38 -10.79
C ILE A 540 5.88 -7.09 -10.09
N ASP A 541 6.07 -8.39 -9.79
CA ASP A 541 5.08 -9.22 -9.12
C ASP A 541 4.88 -8.75 -7.67
N THR A 542 3.74 -8.09 -7.44
CA THR A 542 3.37 -7.42 -6.18
C THR A 542 2.79 -8.37 -5.13
N ARG A 543 2.77 -9.69 -5.40
CA ARG A 543 2.16 -10.66 -4.48
C ARG A 543 3.10 -10.89 -3.31
N VAL A 544 2.53 -10.80 -2.10
CA VAL A 544 3.30 -10.85 -0.86
C VAL A 544 2.45 -11.20 0.35
N VAL A 545 3.12 -11.55 1.43
CA VAL A 545 2.54 -11.88 2.72
C VAL A 545 3.44 -11.38 3.86
N VAL A 546 2.85 -10.89 4.95
CA VAL A 546 3.53 -10.41 6.16
C VAL A 546 2.88 -10.99 7.42
N PRO A 547 3.63 -11.21 8.52
CA PRO A 547 3.08 -11.75 9.76
C PRO A 547 2.55 -10.64 10.66
N VAL A 548 1.30 -10.79 11.13
CA VAL A 548 0.66 -9.86 12.06
C VAL A 548 0.46 -10.42 13.46
N TYR A 549 0.46 -11.75 13.60
CA TYR A 549 0.51 -12.42 14.89
C TYR A 549 1.27 -13.74 14.76
N VAL A 550 2.00 -14.14 15.81
CA VAL A 550 2.67 -15.44 15.89
C VAL A 550 2.29 -16.08 17.22
N ASP A 551 1.72 -17.28 17.16
CA ASP A 551 1.43 -18.09 18.34
C ASP A 551 2.49 -19.21 18.47
N PRO A 552 3.50 -19.03 19.34
CA PRO A 552 4.52 -20.06 19.56
C PRO A 552 3.99 -21.29 20.31
N PHE A 553 2.84 -21.19 20.99
CA PHE A 553 2.25 -22.30 21.75
C PHE A 553 1.34 -23.17 20.86
N ALA A 554 0.54 -22.56 19.99
CA ALA A 554 -0.25 -23.27 18.98
C ALA A 554 0.58 -23.70 17.76
N GLY A 555 1.81 -23.18 17.60
CA GLY A 555 2.66 -23.45 16.44
C GLY A 555 2.08 -22.88 15.15
N LYS A 556 1.48 -21.68 15.22
CA LYS A 556 0.79 -21.01 14.12
C LYS A 556 1.28 -19.57 13.95
N MET A 557 1.00 -18.99 12.80
CA MET A 557 1.01 -17.54 12.63
C MET A 557 -0.22 -17.08 11.86
N ARG A 558 -0.59 -15.81 12.07
CA ARG A 558 -1.59 -15.13 11.26
C ARG A 558 -0.92 -14.18 10.28
N LEU A 559 -1.36 -14.28 9.04
CA LEU A 559 -0.76 -13.64 7.88
C LEU A 559 -1.76 -12.69 7.22
N TRP A 560 -1.25 -11.53 6.82
CA TRP A 560 -1.90 -10.61 5.87
C TRP A 560 -1.18 -10.71 4.54
N GLY A 561 -1.92 -10.77 3.43
CA GLY A 561 -1.31 -10.89 2.10
C GLY A 561 -2.08 -10.22 0.98
N THR A 562 -1.32 -9.80 -0.04
CA THR A 562 -1.83 -9.41 -1.36
C THR A 562 -1.63 -10.59 -2.31
N ILE A 563 -2.73 -11.19 -2.79
CA ILE A 563 -2.68 -12.41 -3.64
C ILE A 563 -2.68 -12.11 -5.14
N GLY A 564 -2.93 -10.85 -5.54
CA GLY A 564 -2.82 -10.38 -6.91
C GLY A 564 -3.51 -9.03 -7.12
N ILE A 565 -3.42 -8.53 -8.35
CA ILE A 565 -4.17 -7.39 -8.87
C ILE A 565 -5.40 -7.89 -9.62
N ARG A 566 -6.54 -7.20 -9.48
CA ARG A 566 -7.68 -7.30 -10.39
C ARG A 566 -8.12 -5.92 -10.87
N MET A 567 -9.05 -5.87 -11.81
CA MET A 567 -9.70 -4.61 -12.18
C MET A 567 -10.96 -4.39 -11.32
N ALA A 568 -11.17 -3.17 -10.85
CA ALA A 568 -12.45 -2.69 -10.35
C ALA A 568 -13.03 -1.66 -11.31
N LYS A 569 -14.36 -1.50 -11.30
CA LYS A 569 -15.05 -0.39 -11.99
C LYS A 569 -15.03 0.85 -11.09
N LEU A 570 -14.95 2.02 -11.71
CA LEU A 570 -15.03 3.31 -11.06
C LEU A 570 -15.93 4.19 -11.93
N ASP A 571 -17.09 4.55 -11.41
CA ASP A 571 -18.10 5.32 -12.14
C ASP A 571 -18.17 6.73 -11.53
N ALA A 572 -18.03 7.76 -12.35
CA ALA A 572 -18.11 9.16 -11.93
C ALA A 572 -19.28 9.88 -12.62
N SER A 573 -20.05 10.67 -11.87
CA SER A 573 -21.16 11.48 -12.41
C SER A 573 -21.39 12.76 -11.61
N TYR A 574 -21.90 13.83 -12.23
CA TYR A 574 -22.20 15.06 -11.50
C TYR A 574 -23.52 14.98 -10.73
N VAL A 575 -23.48 15.27 -9.43
CA VAL A 575 -24.66 15.60 -8.60
C VAL A 575 -25.04 17.06 -8.82
N VAL A 576 -24.05 17.93 -8.68
CA VAL A 576 -24.11 19.36 -9.02
C VAL A 576 -23.15 19.57 -10.17
N GLY A 577 -23.67 20.08 -11.29
CA GLY A 577 -22.88 20.30 -12.50
C GLY A 577 -21.82 21.40 -12.33
N PRO A 578 -20.77 21.40 -13.15
CA PRO A 578 -19.85 22.52 -13.24
C PRO A 578 -20.52 23.72 -13.92
N LYS A 579 -19.87 24.89 -13.83
CA LYS A 579 -20.17 26.02 -14.70
C LYS A 579 -19.22 26.02 -15.90
N ILE A 580 -19.65 26.59 -17.01
CA ILE A 580 -18.83 26.76 -18.23
C ILE A 580 -18.87 28.21 -18.74
N ARG A 581 -17.85 28.59 -19.50
CA ARG A 581 -17.83 29.82 -20.32
C ARG A 581 -16.94 29.63 -21.56
N PRO A 582 -17.05 30.47 -22.60
CA PRO A 582 -16.12 30.53 -23.73
C PRO A 582 -14.64 30.51 -23.32
N ALA A 583 -13.81 29.79 -24.07
CA ALA A 583 -12.42 29.53 -23.72
C ALA A 583 -11.47 30.72 -23.91
N ASP A 584 -11.92 31.79 -24.59
CA ASP A 584 -11.26 33.10 -24.60
C ASP A 584 -11.51 33.91 -23.31
N GLY A 585 -12.36 33.40 -22.41
CA GLY A 585 -12.75 34.05 -21.16
C GLY A 585 -13.84 35.12 -21.32
N SER A 586 -14.45 35.25 -22.50
CA SER A 586 -15.56 36.18 -22.73
C SER A 586 -16.88 35.67 -22.14
N GLY A 587 -17.74 36.60 -21.72
CA GLY A 587 -19.05 36.29 -21.14
C GLY A 587 -19.03 35.77 -19.70
N ASP A 588 -20.23 35.60 -19.16
CA ASP A 588 -20.45 35.13 -17.79
C ASP A 588 -20.38 33.59 -17.67
N TRP A 589 -20.13 33.10 -16.46
CA TRP A 589 -20.20 31.67 -16.14
C TRP A 589 -21.65 31.18 -16.14
N ILE A 590 -22.00 30.32 -17.10
CA ILE A 590 -23.32 29.69 -17.19
C ILE A 590 -23.34 28.31 -16.52
N ASP A 591 -24.47 27.94 -15.94
CA ASP A 591 -24.72 26.59 -15.42
C ASP A 591 -24.93 25.59 -16.56
N VAL A 592 -24.39 24.38 -16.40
CA VAL A 592 -24.61 23.28 -17.36
C VAL A 592 -25.97 22.63 -17.10
N GLU A 593 -26.82 22.56 -18.12
CA GLU A 593 -28.15 21.98 -17.99
C GLU A 593 -28.10 20.47 -17.72
N ARG A 594 -29.05 19.96 -16.92
CA ARG A 594 -29.00 18.57 -16.44
C ARG A 594 -29.00 17.52 -17.57
N TYR A 595 -29.54 17.83 -18.74
CA TYR A 595 -29.53 16.93 -19.90
C TYR A 595 -28.19 16.90 -20.66
N GLN A 596 -27.28 17.83 -20.36
CA GLN A 596 -25.90 17.87 -20.87
C GLN A 596 -24.91 17.17 -19.93
N LEU A 597 -25.32 16.85 -18.70
CA LEU A 597 -24.49 16.14 -17.73
C LEU A 597 -24.51 14.64 -18.01
N ASP A 598 -23.34 14.06 -18.22
CA ASP A 598 -23.14 12.64 -18.54
C ASP A 598 -22.21 11.97 -17.50
N GLY A 599 -22.17 10.63 -17.51
CA GLY A 599 -21.29 9.83 -16.67
C GLY A 599 -19.92 9.58 -17.29
N SER A 600 -19.03 8.94 -16.53
CA SER A 600 -17.78 8.38 -17.05
C SER A 600 -17.48 7.04 -16.35
N GLU A 601 -17.43 5.96 -17.13
CA GLU A 601 -17.02 4.62 -16.68
C GLU A 601 -15.51 4.45 -16.85
N TYR A 602 -14.83 4.11 -15.76
CA TYR A 602 -13.41 3.78 -15.74
C TYR A 602 -13.16 2.37 -15.21
N LEU A 603 -12.02 1.80 -15.57
CA LEU A 603 -11.41 0.69 -14.83
C LEU A 603 -10.23 1.21 -14.01
N ILE A 604 -10.09 0.70 -12.80
CA ILE A 604 -8.94 0.94 -11.92
C ILE A 604 -8.35 -0.40 -11.47
N PRO A 605 -7.03 -0.63 -11.62
CA PRO A 605 -6.39 -1.83 -11.10
C PRO A 605 -6.23 -1.71 -9.58
N VAL A 606 -6.69 -2.73 -8.84
CA VAL A 606 -6.70 -2.74 -7.37
C VAL A 606 -6.15 -4.06 -6.84
N ASP A 607 -5.58 -3.99 -5.65
CA ASP A 607 -5.06 -5.15 -4.92
C ASP A 607 -6.17 -6.01 -4.33
N GLU A 608 -5.95 -7.33 -4.28
CA GLU A 608 -6.82 -8.27 -3.59
C GLU A 608 -6.18 -8.80 -2.30
N PHE A 609 -6.84 -8.55 -1.17
CA PHE A 609 -6.34 -8.76 0.19
C PHE A 609 -6.95 -9.99 0.87
N VAL A 610 -6.14 -10.69 1.67
CA VAL A 610 -6.54 -11.81 2.54
C VAL A 610 -5.88 -11.73 3.94
N GLU A 611 -6.67 -12.01 4.98
CA GLU A 611 -6.18 -12.44 6.31
C GLU A 611 -6.40 -13.95 6.42
N PHE A 612 -5.38 -14.72 6.84
CA PHE A 612 -5.45 -16.18 6.96
C PHE A 612 -4.47 -16.73 8.00
N GLU A 613 -4.72 -17.96 8.47
CA GLU A 613 -3.79 -18.67 9.36
C GLU A 613 -2.83 -19.56 8.57
N TYR A 614 -1.58 -19.64 9.01
CA TYR A 614 -0.53 -20.44 8.39
C TYR A 614 0.14 -21.33 9.44
N PRO A 615 0.40 -22.63 9.13
CA PRO A 615 1.02 -23.55 10.07
C PRO A 615 2.52 -23.31 10.22
N GLY A 616 3.00 -23.28 11.46
CA GLY A 616 4.39 -23.03 11.82
C GLY A 616 4.67 -21.58 12.24
N THR A 617 5.89 -21.36 12.74
CA THR A 617 6.42 -20.06 13.20
C THR A 617 7.43 -19.44 12.24
N GLN A 618 7.62 -20.03 11.06
CA GLN A 618 8.41 -19.49 9.94
C GLN A 618 7.49 -19.10 8.78
N ILE A 619 7.68 -17.88 8.26
CA ILE A 619 6.92 -17.34 7.12
C ILE A 619 7.32 -18.08 5.82
N PRO A 620 6.39 -18.35 4.88
CA PRO A 620 6.75 -18.87 3.56
C PRO A 620 7.63 -17.86 2.81
N THR A 621 8.60 -18.35 2.03
CA THR A 621 9.40 -17.51 1.12
C THR A 621 8.51 -16.89 0.04
N ARG A 622 8.93 -15.75 -0.53
CA ARG A 622 8.16 -15.02 -1.55
C ARG A 622 7.76 -15.91 -2.73
N ASP A 623 8.67 -16.76 -3.21
CA ASP A 623 8.41 -17.69 -4.30
C ASP A 623 7.46 -18.82 -3.91
N ARG A 624 7.52 -19.30 -2.65
CA ARG A 624 6.54 -20.28 -2.17
C ARG A 624 5.15 -19.67 -2.06
N PHE A 625 5.04 -18.42 -1.61
CA PHE A 625 3.78 -17.69 -1.54
C PHE A 625 3.21 -17.42 -2.94
N ARG A 626 4.02 -16.91 -3.87
CA ARG A 626 3.64 -16.72 -5.29
C ARG A 626 3.15 -18.03 -5.92
N ALA A 627 3.88 -19.13 -5.74
CA ALA A 627 3.46 -20.45 -6.21
C ALA A 627 2.12 -20.89 -5.61
N ILE A 628 1.82 -20.58 -4.34
CA ILE A 628 0.49 -20.84 -3.76
C ILE A 628 -0.59 -19.99 -4.44
N CYS A 629 -0.33 -18.71 -4.73
CA CYS A 629 -1.27 -17.86 -5.48
C CYS A 629 -1.50 -18.38 -6.92
N ASP A 630 -0.44 -18.85 -7.59
CA ASP A 630 -0.52 -19.46 -8.92
C ASP A 630 -1.24 -20.82 -8.92
N GLU A 631 -1.09 -21.60 -7.84
CA GLU A 631 -1.86 -22.83 -7.59
C GLU A 631 -3.36 -22.56 -7.36
N THR A 632 -3.74 -21.39 -6.82
CA THR A 632 -5.14 -21.10 -6.43
C THR A 632 -5.92 -20.27 -7.43
N GLY A 633 -5.27 -19.34 -8.16
CA GLY A 633 -5.88 -18.51 -9.22
C GLY A 633 -6.89 -17.43 -8.77
N ASP A 634 -7.69 -17.69 -7.73
CA ASP A 634 -8.70 -16.78 -7.19
C ASP A 634 -8.71 -16.73 -5.64
N ARG A 635 -9.43 -15.75 -5.10
CA ARG A 635 -9.52 -15.45 -3.66
C ARG A 635 -10.26 -16.50 -2.85
N GLU A 636 -11.34 -17.09 -3.38
CA GLU A 636 -12.11 -18.09 -2.65
C GLU A 636 -11.34 -19.41 -2.57
N THR A 637 -10.78 -19.88 -3.70
CA THR A 637 -9.89 -21.04 -3.75
C THR A 637 -8.67 -20.85 -2.85
N PHE A 638 -8.09 -19.64 -2.78
CA PHE A 638 -7.03 -19.33 -1.83
C PHE A 638 -7.48 -19.49 -0.37
N LEU A 639 -8.61 -18.89 0.01
CA LEU A 639 -9.10 -18.96 1.40
C LEU A 639 -9.59 -20.36 1.80
N GLN A 640 -10.10 -21.17 0.86
CA GLN A 640 -10.47 -22.56 1.10
C GLN A 640 -9.25 -23.45 1.42
N ARG A 641 -8.03 -23.05 1.02
CA ARG A 641 -6.77 -23.78 1.31
C ARG A 641 -6.29 -23.62 2.76
N PHE A 642 -6.73 -22.57 3.45
CA PHE A 642 -6.28 -22.18 4.80
C PHE A 642 -7.44 -22.17 5.81
N ARG A 643 -8.41 -23.08 5.61
CA ARG A 643 -9.53 -23.40 6.51
C ARG A 643 -9.47 -24.89 6.88
#